data_AF-A0A523NZM4-F1
#
_entry.id   AF-A0A523NZM4-F1
#
_cell.length_a   1.000
_cell.length_b   1.000
_cell.length_c   1.000
_cell.angle_alpha   90.00
_cell.angle_beta   90.00
_cell.angle_gamma   90.00
#
_symmetry.space_group_name_H-M   'P 1'
#
loop_
_entity.id
_entity.type
_entity.pdbx_description
1 polymer ?
#
loop_
_entity_poly.entity_id
_entity_poly.type
_entity_poly.pdbx_seq_one_letter_code
_entity_poly.pdbx_strand_id
1 'polypeptide(L)'
;GGKLTQRHRKALEVLVTFLWDIGLEVGHSVRSVKECVQAAADDITIMTNLMEARLICGRADLFAELRSRTTGKRIWPPAKFFAAKNKEQIQRHAKYNDAFQELEPNIKESPGGLRDIQVIAWVANRHFKAAGLTGLVDNGFLTPEEGAALLAGEEFLWQIRCALHFRANRREDRLLFDHQKSVAITLGYNDDGPNRAVECFMKDYYRTVRELSSLNEMLLGLFREAILESDRRARIAPLNRRFQIRNDAIEISNPQVFSRSPTALMEIFLLLQQHPDIKGIRATTIRELRRNLHLIDDNFRADLRARSLFMEIIRQPRRIGHELQRMHRYGILSAYLPAFAAVEGLMQFDLFHIYTVDEHTLFVVRNMRYFSFPRSADDQPALILEIVENIPKLELLYIAGLFHDIAKGRGGNHSDLGAEDAVNFCRTHGLSVLDTHLVAWLVRNHLIMSSTAQRKDIYDIEVVREFAKLVGDQIHLDYLFLLTVADIRGTNPALWTSWKESLLSELYIATRRMLRRAGGAPLDKDERIRATRRSVRKLLAGRAFPEHEINMLWDSLSDNYFLRHRPEEIAWHTDEILSTDLDDLPVVSVRSFNERGGSAVFVYEKDIDNLFALTTAALDKLRLDIQDARIITSHAGYTLDTYMVIEADSGEPIRGPARIQEVCSKIRSAIRSREIAQPSMTHAASRKLKHFNIPIKVEFDIDKVHNCTVMEVTATDQPGLLSKIGRAMQQCDVRLHDARIATFGERVEDYFYITDHSNKALDSRTQSPRLKAAVIDALTN
;
A
#
# COMPACT_ATOMS: atom_id res chain seq x y z
N GLY A 1 45.38 -34.15 3.23
CA GLY A 1 44.91 -33.05 2.38
C GLY A 1 45.90 -32.76 1.26
N GLY A 2 46.08 -33.71 0.34
CA GLY A 2 46.84 -33.48 -0.90
C GLY A 2 45.93 -32.93 -2.01
N LYS A 3 46.52 -32.57 -3.16
CA LYS A 3 45.76 -32.13 -4.34
C LYS A 3 44.77 -33.21 -4.79
N LEU A 4 43.58 -32.79 -5.22
CA LEU A 4 42.58 -33.67 -5.84
C LEU A 4 43.20 -34.43 -7.00
N THR A 5 43.16 -35.75 -6.96
CA THR A 5 43.52 -36.59 -8.10
C THR A 5 42.38 -36.55 -9.13
N GLN A 6 42.70 -36.87 -10.38
CA GLN A 6 41.68 -36.93 -11.44
C GLN A 6 40.57 -37.94 -11.11
N ARG A 7 40.90 -39.05 -10.45
CA ARG A 7 39.93 -40.04 -9.94
C ARG A 7 38.98 -39.42 -8.92
N HIS A 8 39.50 -38.65 -7.95
CA HIS A 8 38.66 -37.99 -6.94
C HIS A 8 37.75 -36.92 -7.56
N ARG A 9 38.26 -36.13 -8.52
CA ARG A 9 37.45 -35.12 -9.21
C ARG A 9 36.26 -35.76 -9.92
N LYS A 10 36.50 -36.83 -10.70
CA LYS A 10 35.43 -37.53 -11.43
C LYS A 10 34.38 -38.13 -10.50
N ALA A 11 34.80 -38.71 -9.36
CA ALA A 11 33.86 -39.25 -8.37
C ALA A 11 32.98 -38.16 -7.73
N LEU A 12 33.56 -36.99 -7.45
CA LEU A 12 32.82 -35.84 -6.91
C LEU A 12 31.87 -35.23 -7.92
N GLU A 13 32.27 -35.12 -9.20
CA GLU A 13 31.39 -34.68 -10.28
C GLU A 13 30.15 -35.59 -10.36
N VAL A 14 30.34 -36.92 -10.39
CA VAL A 14 29.22 -37.87 -10.39
C VAL A 14 28.32 -37.71 -9.17
N LEU A 15 28.89 -37.53 -7.97
CA LEU A 15 28.11 -37.33 -6.75
C LEU A 15 27.29 -36.04 -6.79
N VAL A 16 27.90 -34.91 -7.20
CA VAL A 16 27.23 -33.62 -7.27
C VAL A 16 26.12 -33.65 -8.33
N THR A 17 26.40 -34.22 -9.50
CA THR A 17 25.39 -34.40 -10.56
C THR A 17 24.24 -35.24 -10.06
N PHE A 18 24.51 -36.38 -9.40
CA PHE A 18 23.46 -37.22 -8.82
C PHE A 18 22.58 -36.46 -7.82
N LEU A 19 23.18 -35.65 -6.93
CA LEU A 19 22.43 -34.85 -5.96
C LEU A 19 21.51 -33.84 -6.68
N TRP A 20 21.98 -33.20 -7.75
CA TRP A 20 21.13 -32.33 -8.56
C TRP A 20 20.04 -33.08 -9.32
N ASP A 21 20.33 -34.25 -9.87
CA ASP A 21 19.38 -35.10 -10.61
C ASP A 21 18.20 -35.53 -9.72
N ILE A 22 18.43 -35.74 -8.42
CA ILE A 22 17.37 -36.04 -7.44
C ILE A 22 16.74 -34.79 -6.78
N GLY A 23 17.08 -33.58 -7.28
CA GLY A 23 16.48 -32.31 -6.85
C GLY A 23 17.13 -31.65 -5.63
N LEU A 24 18.29 -32.12 -5.15
CA LEU A 24 19.03 -31.50 -4.06
C LEU A 24 20.02 -30.45 -4.58
N GLU A 25 19.65 -29.18 -4.50
CA GLU A 25 20.52 -28.03 -4.86
C GLU A 25 21.64 -27.79 -3.83
N VAL A 26 22.63 -28.69 -3.79
CA VAL A 26 23.76 -28.58 -2.86
C VAL A 26 24.83 -27.61 -3.36
N GLY A 27 25.17 -26.62 -2.53
CA GLY A 27 26.43 -25.89 -2.68
C GLY A 27 27.59 -26.78 -2.26
N HIS A 28 28.53 -27.07 -3.16
CA HIS A 28 29.68 -27.94 -2.88
C HIS A 28 31.00 -27.18 -2.97
N SER A 29 31.95 -27.54 -2.10
CA SER A 29 33.33 -27.05 -2.19
C SER A 29 34.29 -28.10 -1.66
N VAL A 30 35.43 -28.27 -2.33
CA VAL A 30 36.50 -29.16 -1.86
C VAL A 30 37.67 -28.30 -1.43
N ARG A 31 38.01 -28.37 -0.15
CA ARG A 31 39.05 -27.54 0.45
C ARG A 31 39.86 -28.37 1.44
N SER A 32 41.16 -28.11 1.49
CA SER A 32 41.99 -28.49 2.62
C SER A 32 41.59 -27.70 3.86
N VAL A 33 41.99 -28.17 5.05
CA VAL A 33 41.75 -27.45 6.31
C VAL A 33 42.33 -26.03 6.25
N LYS A 34 43.50 -25.85 5.62
CA LYS A 34 44.15 -24.53 5.45
C LYS A 34 43.31 -23.60 4.57
N GLU A 35 42.77 -24.10 3.46
CA GLU A 35 41.90 -23.33 2.57
C GLU A 35 40.56 -22.99 3.23
N CYS A 36 39.99 -23.91 4.03
CA CYS A 36 38.79 -23.62 4.82
C CYS A 36 39.04 -22.48 5.82
N VAL A 37 40.19 -22.50 6.50
CA VAL A 37 40.58 -21.44 7.45
C VAL A 37 40.72 -20.09 6.76
N GLN A 38 41.37 -20.04 5.59
CA GLN A 38 41.53 -18.81 4.82
C GLN A 38 40.17 -18.29 4.33
N ALA A 39 39.37 -19.15 3.71
CA ALA A 39 38.04 -18.78 3.20
C ALA A 39 37.11 -18.29 4.33
N ALA A 40 37.19 -18.88 5.52
CA ALA A 40 36.45 -18.43 6.70
C ALA A 40 36.91 -17.05 7.20
N ALA A 41 38.20 -16.72 7.07
CA ALA A 41 38.72 -15.41 7.45
C ALA A 41 38.27 -14.31 6.48
N ASP A 42 38.16 -14.65 5.20
CA ASP A 42 37.81 -13.72 4.12
C ASP A 42 36.29 -13.49 4.02
N ASP A 43 35.47 -14.51 4.31
CA ASP A 43 34.00 -14.45 4.18
C ASP A 43 33.28 -14.99 5.42
N ILE A 44 32.48 -14.11 6.04
CA ILE A 44 31.68 -14.43 7.22
C ILE A 44 30.58 -15.48 6.96
N THR A 45 30.09 -15.59 5.73
CA THR A 45 29.10 -16.60 5.32
C THR A 45 29.71 -17.99 5.34
N ILE A 46 30.96 -18.11 4.84
CA ILE A 46 31.71 -19.37 4.91
C ILE A 46 32.01 -19.71 6.37
N MET A 47 32.35 -18.70 7.20
CA MET A 47 32.55 -18.91 8.64
C MET A 47 31.30 -19.48 9.31
N THR A 48 30.10 -18.94 9.06
CA THR A 48 28.86 -19.48 9.64
C THR A 48 28.59 -20.91 9.19
N ASN A 49 28.81 -21.24 7.91
CA ASN A 49 28.63 -22.61 7.41
C ASN A 49 29.57 -23.61 8.10
N LEU A 50 30.82 -23.22 8.37
CA LEU A 50 31.78 -24.07 9.07
C LEU A 50 31.47 -24.21 10.56
N MET A 51 30.90 -23.19 11.19
CA MET A 51 30.44 -23.25 12.58
C MET A 51 29.29 -24.25 12.79
N GLU A 52 28.50 -24.49 11.76
CA GLU A 52 27.37 -25.44 11.77
C GLU A 52 27.70 -26.80 11.13
N ALA A 53 28.95 -27.00 10.70
CA ALA A 53 29.36 -28.21 10.00
C ALA A 53 29.10 -29.47 10.84
N ARG A 54 28.62 -30.53 10.18
CA ARG A 54 28.37 -31.86 10.74
C ARG A 54 29.15 -32.89 9.94
N LEU A 55 29.72 -33.89 10.62
CA LEU A 55 30.38 -35.00 9.94
C LEU A 55 29.33 -35.98 9.41
N ILE A 56 29.21 -36.08 8.09
CA ILE A 56 28.34 -37.07 7.43
C ILE A 56 29.10 -38.38 7.20
N CYS A 57 30.33 -38.30 6.67
CA CYS A 57 31.19 -39.44 6.38
C CYS A 57 32.66 -39.00 6.33
N GLY A 58 33.59 -39.94 6.52
CA GLY A 58 35.04 -39.73 6.43
C GLY A 58 35.74 -39.79 7.79
N ARG A 59 36.97 -39.25 7.84
CA ARG A 59 37.82 -39.37 9.04
C ARG A 59 37.43 -38.31 10.10
N ALA A 60 37.11 -38.76 11.30
CA ALA A 60 36.71 -37.90 12.41
C ALA A 60 37.84 -36.98 12.92
N ASP A 61 39.10 -37.43 12.84
CA ASP A 61 40.29 -36.65 13.21
C ASP A 61 40.42 -35.36 12.37
N LEU A 62 40.16 -35.46 11.06
CA LEU A 62 40.21 -34.33 10.14
C LEU A 62 39.11 -33.31 10.43
N PHE A 63 37.91 -33.81 10.77
CA PHE A 63 36.80 -32.95 11.15
C PHE A 63 37.08 -32.24 12.48
N ALA A 64 37.62 -32.96 13.47
CA ALA A 64 38.06 -32.36 14.74
C ALA A 64 39.15 -31.30 14.53
N GLU A 65 40.12 -31.54 13.63
CA GLU A 65 41.14 -30.55 13.26
C GLU A 65 40.50 -29.29 12.63
N LEU A 66 39.61 -29.47 11.66
CA LEU A 66 38.87 -28.37 11.02
C LEU A 66 38.11 -27.54 12.05
N ARG A 67 37.36 -28.19 12.94
CA ARG A 67 36.60 -27.55 14.03
C ARG A 67 37.54 -26.78 14.96
N SER A 68 38.63 -27.39 15.40
CA SER A 68 39.61 -26.74 16.29
C SER A 68 40.22 -25.48 15.66
N ARG A 69 40.54 -25.51 14.35
CA ARG A 69 41.17 -24.36 13.68
C ARG A 69 40.20 -23.23 13.34
N THR A 70 38.93 -23.55 13.11
CA THR A 70 37.89 -22.56 12.73
C THR A 70 37.16 -21.98 13.95
N THR A 71 37.06 -22.72 15.05
CA THR A 71 36.33 -22.28 16.26
C THR A 71 37.13 -21.28 17.10
N GLY A 72 38.46 -21.22 16.97
CA GLY A 72 39.30 -20.31 17.76
C GLY A 72 38.98 -18.82 17.58
N LYS A 73 39.26 -17.97 18.60
CA LYS A 73 38.97 -16.52 18.60
C LYS A 73 39.80 -15.69 17.60
N ARG A 74 40.75 -16.29 16.89
CA ARG A 74 41.64 -15.60 15.93
C ARG A 74 40.93 -15.17 14.64
N ILE A 75 40.08 -16.03 14.11
CA ILE A 75 39.33 -15.80 12.86
C ILE A 75 37.97 -15.23 13.25
N TRP A 76 37.63 -14.00 12.87
CA TRP A 76 36.41 -13.31 13.34
C TRP A 76 36.27 -13.30 14.88
N PRO A 77 37.01 -12.41 15.58
CA PRO A 77 36.79 -12.17 17.01
C PRO A 77 35.32 -11.82 17.31
N PRO A 78 34.78 -12.15 18.50
CA PRO A 78 33.34 -12.00 18.78
C PRO A 78 32.78 -10.60 18.48
N ALA A 79 33.50 -9.54 18.83
CA ALA A 79 33.09 -8.16 18.53
C ALA A 79 32.99 -7.87 17.02
N LYS A 80 34.00 -8.29 16.24
CA LYS A 80 34.01 -8.13 14.77
C LYS A 80 32.90 -8.96 14.11
N PHE A 81 32.70 -10.19 14.60
CA PHE A 81 31.66 -11.10 14.10
C PHE A 81 30.26 -10.53 14.36
N PHE A 82 29.99 -10.10 15.59
CA PHE A 82 28.71 -9.50 15.96
C PHE A 82 28.39 -8.25 15.14
N ALA A 83 29.35 -7.32 15.02
CA ALA A 83 29.16 -6.09 14.24
C ALA A 83 28.85 -6.39 12.76
N ALA A 84 29.54 -7.36 12.17
CA ALA A 84 29.29 -7.79 10.80
C ALA A 84 27.90 -8.45 10.63
N LYS A 85 27.53 -9.38 11.50
CA LYS A 85 26.20 -10.03 11.46
C LYS A 85 25.04 -9.06 11.68
N ASN A 86 25.20 -8.13 12.60
CA ASN A 86 24.21 -7.08 12.83
C ASN A 86 24.06 -6.18 11.59
N LYS A 87 25.16 -5.86 10.90
CA LYS A 87 25.11 -5.10 9.63
C LYS A 87 24.43 -5.91 8.51
N GLU A 88 24.75 -7.19 8.37
CA GLU A 88 24.09 -8.09 7.39
C GLU A 88 22.58 -8.16 7.64
N GLN A 89 22.15 -8.24 8.91
CA GLN A 89 20.73 -8.24 9.25
C GLN A 89 20.04 -6.93 8.88
N ILE A 90 20.60 -5.78 9.25
CA ILE A 90 20.04 -4.46 8.90
C ILE A 90 19.89 -4.33 7.39
N GLN A 91 20.91 -4.72 6.63
CA GLN A 91 20.87 -4.67 5.16
C GLN A 91 19.85 -5.64 4.56
N ARG A 92 19.62 -6.80 5.19
CA ARG A 92 18.59 -7.75 4.78
C ARG A 92 17.19 -7.21 5.05
N HIS A 93 16.93 -6.70 6.24
CA HIS A 93 15.62 -6.15 6.62
C HIS A 93 15.23 -4.97 5.71
N ALA A 94 16.19 -4.10 5.37
CA ALA A 94 15.97 -2.97 4.48
C ALA A 94 15.54 -3.38 3.05
N LYS A 95 15.86 -4.59 2.58
CA LYS A 95 15.39 -5.10 1.28
C LYS A 95 13.90 -5.46 1.26
N TYR A 96 13.28 -5.59 2.42
CA TYR A 96 11.87 -5.90 2.61
C TYR A 96 11.12 -4.71 3.25
N ASN A 97 11.53 -3.48 2.88
CA ASN A 97 10.98 -2.20 3.34
C ASN A 97 10.93 -1.99 4.86
N ASP A 98 11.71 -2.75 5.64
CA ASP A 98 11.65 -2.79 7.12
C ASP A 98 10.23 -3.06 7.69
N ALA A 99 9.26 -3.39 6.84
CA ALA A 99 7.87 -3.61 7.21
C ALA A 99 7.68 -5.07 7.59
N PHE A 100 7.16 -5.31 8.78
CA PHE A 100 7.01 -6.65 9.36
C PHE A 100 6.00 -7.51 8.61
N GLN A 101 5.12 -6.90 7.81
CA GLN A 101 3.87 -7.52 7.37
C GLN A 101 3.55 -7.23 5.90
N GLU A 102 4.47 -7.54 4.97
CA GLU A 102 4.11 -7.67 3.55
C GLU A 102 3.13 -8.84 3.36
N LEU A 103 2.10 -8.69 2.52
CA LEU A 103 1.11 -9.76 2.27
C LEU A 103 1.68 -11.01 1.58
N GLU A 104 2.86 -10.94 0.96
CA GLU A 104 3.58 -12.11 0.39
C GLU A 104 4.97 -12.31 1.04
N PRO A 105 5.03 -12.58 2.36
CA PRO A 105 6.24 -12.46 3.14
C PRO A 105 7.24 -13.60 2.86
N ASN A 106 8.52 -13.35 3.13
CA ASN A 106 9.56 -14.37 3.06
C ASN A 106 9.79 -14.99 4.44
N ILE A 107 9.38 -16.26 4.63
CA ILE A 107 9.44 -17.00 5.91
C ILE A 107 10.87 -17.04 6.48
N LYS A 108 11.88 -16.98 5.60
CA LYS A 108 13.28 -17.10 5.98
C LYS A 108 13.96 -15.75 6.16
N GLU A 109 13.81 -14.84 5.21
CA GLU A 109 14.65 -13.64 5.10
C GLU A 109 13.97 -12.35 5.61
N SER A 110 12.65 -12.31 5.76
CA SER A 110 11.94 -11.16 6.34
C SER A 110 12.30 -10.96 7.84
N PRO A 111 12.08 -9.76 8.41
CA PRO A 111 12.20 -9.55 9.86
C PRO A 111 11.41 -10.58 10.65
N GLY A 112 12.00 -11.15 11.70
CA GLY A 112 11.39 -12.21 12.51
C GLY A 112 11.34 -13.59 11.84
N GLY A 113 11.84 -13.74 10.60
CA GLY A 113 11.95 -15.01 9.91
C GLY A 113 13.07 -15.90 10.45
N LEU A 114 13.20 -17.11 9.88
CA LEU A 114 14.18 -18.12 10.31
C LEU A 114 15.63 -17.60 10.37
N ARG A 115 16.00 -16.65 9.50
CA ARG A 115 17.35 -16.10 9.49
C ARG A 115 17.66 -15.27 10.74
N ASP A 116 16.67 -14.59 11.33
CA ASP A 116 16.85 -13.85 12.58
C ASP A 116 17.24 -14.81 13.71
N ILE A 117 16.54 -15.94 13.81
CA ILE A 117 16.81 -17.01 14.78
C ILE A 117 18.23 -17.59 14.59
N GLN A 118 18.63 -17.81 13.34
CA GLN A 118 19.98 -18.27 13.00
C GLN A 118 21.06 -17.26 13.40
N VAL A 119 20.85 -15.96 13.16
CA VAL A 119 21.82 -14.92 13.55
C VAL A 119 22.03 -14.93 15.07
N ILE A 120 20.95 -15.03 15.84
CA ILE A 120 21.01 -15.16 17.30
C ILE A 120 21.86 -16.38 17.69
N ALA A 121 21.54 -17.55 17.14
CA ALA A 121 22.27 -18.79 17.45
C ALA A 121 23.76 -18.69 17.08
N TRP A 122 24.10 -18.09 15.95
CA TRP A 122 25.48 -17.91 15.51
C TRP A 122 26.27 -16.96 16.42
N VAL A 123 25.69 -15.83 16.79
CA VAL A 123 26.32 -14.88 17.72
C VAL A 123 26.53 -15.54 19.08
N ALA A 124 25.51 -16.26 19.57
CA ALA A 124 25.55 -16.97 20.84
C ALA A 124 26.66 -18.02 20.87
N ASN A 125 26.71 -18.88 19.85
CA ASN A 125 27.74 -19.92 19.72
C ASN A 125 29.14 -19.29 19.61
N ARG A 126 29.29 -18.21 18.82
CA ARG A 126 30.58 -17.55 18.63
C ARG A 126 31.15 -16.96 19.92
N HIS A 127 30.31 -16.31 20.71
CA HIS A 127 30.78 -15.59 21.90
C HIS A 127 30.78 -16.48 23.15
N PHE A 128 29.70 -17.21 23.42
CA PHE A 128 29.49 -17.97 24.66
C PHE A 128 29.84 -19.46 24.53
N LYS A 129 30.17 -19.95 23.32
CA LYS A 129 30.26 -21.39 23.01
C LYS A 129 28.97 -22.15 23.37
N ALA A 130 27.84 -21.45 23.41
CA ALA A 130 26.54 -22.03 23.67
C ALA A 130 26.16 -23.03 22.57
N ALA A 131 25.60 -24.17 22.96
CA ALA A 131 25.17 -25.23 22.04
C ALA A 131 23.83 -24.91 21.36
N GLY A 132 23.72 -23.75 20.72
CA GLY A 132 22.50 -23.27 20.07
C GLY A 132 21.59 -22.47 21.01
N LEU A 133 20.28 -22.51 20.73
CA LEU A 133 19.27 -21.67 21.40
C LEU A 133 19.06 -22.04 22.88
N THR A 134 19.13 -23.32 23.23
CA THR A 134 18.99 -23.80 24.62
C THR A 134 20.05 -23.20 25.53
N GLY A 135 21.28 -23.07 25.03
CA GLY A 135 22.37 -22.46 25.77
C GLY A 135 22.17 -20.97 26.09
N LEU A 136 21.23 -20.27 25.43
CA LEU A 136 20.91 -18.88 25.79
C LEU A 136 20.17 -18.78 27.12
N VAL A 137 19.33 -19.76 27.44
CA VAL A 137 18.66 -19.86 28.74
C VAL A 137 19.70 -20.17 29.82
N ASP A 138 20.57 -21.15 29.56
CA ASP A 138 21.63 -21.55 30.49
C ASP A 138 22.61 -20.42 30.84
N ASN A 139 22.85 -19.51 29.88
CA ASN A 139 23.73 -18.35 30.06
C ASN A 139 22.98 -17.08 30.53
N GLY A 140 21.68 -17.17 30.85
CA GLY A 140 20.88 -16.06 31.40
C GLY A 140 20.53 -14.96 30.39
N PHE A 141 20.70 -15.20 29.09
CA PHE A 141 20.30 -14.25 28.04
C PHE A 141 18.80 -14.30 27.77
N LEU A 142 18.16 -15.44 28.01
CA LEU A 142 16.73 -15.65 27.89
C LEU A 142 16.16 -16.22 29.17
N THR A 143 14.89 -15.93 29.46
CA THR A 143 14.12 -16.72 30.42
C THR A 143 13.67 -18.05 29.80
N PRO A 144 13.27 -19.04 30.62
CA PRO A 144 12.64 -20.26 30.11
C PRO A 144 11.44 -19.97 29.19
N GLU A 145 10.61 -18.98 29.53
CA GLU A 145 9.44 -18.58 28.74
C GLU A 145 9.85 -17.94 27.42
N GLU A 146 10.82 -17.03 27.43
CA GLU A 146 11.35 -16.40 26.19
C GLU A 146 12.01 -17.44 25.28
N GLY A 147 12.71 -18.44 25.85
CA GLY A 147 13.29 -19.56 25.12
C GLY A 147 12.23 -20.46 24.50
N ALA A 148 11.16 -20.77 25.24
CA ALA A 148 10.04 -21.56 24.73
C ALA A 148 9.32 -20.84 23.58
N ALA A 149 9.08 -19.53 23.69
CA ALA A 149 8.47 -18.73 22.62
C ALA A 149 9.34 -18.72 21.35
N LEU A 150 10.67 -18.59 21.50
CA LEU A 150 11.60 -18.64 20.37
C LEU A 150 11.58 -19.99 19.65
N LEU A 151 11.55 -21.10 20.40
CA LEU A 151 11.50 -22.45 19.84
C LEU A 151 10.15 -22.74 19.17
N ALA A 152 9.04 -22.37 19.80
CA ALA A 152 7.70 -22.51 19.22
C ALA A 152 7.56 -21.73 17.91
N GLY A 153 8.11 -20.50 17.86
CA GLY A 153 8.14 -19.71 16.64
C GLY A 153 9.01 -20.34 15.55
N GLU A 154 10.19 -20.88 15.89
CA GLU A 154 11.03 -21.62 14.92
C GLU A 154 10.30 -22.83 14.33
N GLU A 155 9.66 -23.63 15.19
CA GLU A 155 8.90 -24.80 14.79
C GLU A 155 7.75 -24.43 13.85
N PHE A 156 6.98 -23.38 14.20
CA PHE A 156 5.88 -22.91 13.36
C PHE A 156 6.37 -22.45 11.97
N LEU A 157 7.44 -21.66 11.91
CA LEU A 157 8.01 -21.23 10.63
C LEU A 157 8.54 -22.41 9.80
N TRP A 158 9.07 -23.45 10.43
CA TRP A 158 9.44 -24.70 9.74
C TRP A 158 8.24 -25.45 9.20
N GLN A 159 7.17 -25.60 9.99
CA GLN A 159 5.93 -26.24 9.52
C GLN A 159 5.38 -25.56 8.26
N ILE A 160 5.31 -24.23 8.27
CA ILE A 160 4.90 -23.42 7.12
C ILE A 160 5.82 -23.67 5.93
N ARG A 161 7.14 -23.58 6.13
CA ARG A 161 8.13 -23.73 5.06
C ARG A 161 8.09 -25.12 4.45
N CYS A 162 7.93 -26.16 5.25
CA CYS A 162 7.75 -27.53 4.78
C CYS A 162 6.47 -27.66 3.95
N ALA A 163 5.33 -27.19 4.46
CA ALA A 163 4.06 -27.22 3.72
C ALA A 163 4.18 -26.47 2.38
N LEU A 164 4.84 -25.31 2.38
CA LEU A 164 5.09 -24.52 1.17
C LEU A 164 5.96 -25.26 0.15
N HIS A 165 7.03 -25.93 0.57
CA HIS A 165 7.89 -26.73 -0.33
C HIS A 165 7.13 -27.91 -0.94
N PHE A 166 6.32 -28.62 -0.14
CA PHE A 166 5.47 -29.69 -0.67
C PHE A 166 4.43 -29.17 -1.66
N ARG A 167 3.83 -28.00 -1.40
CA ARG A 167 2.84 -27.38 -2.30
C ARG A 167 3.45 -26.81 -3.57
N ALA A 168 4.63 -26.21 -3.48
CA ALA A 168 5.33 -25.66 -4.63
C ALA A 168 6.06 -26.72 -5.47
N ASN A 169 6.30 -27.91 -4.90
CA ASN A 169 7.13 -28.99 -5.46
C ASN A 169 8.54 -28.52 -5.88
N ARG A 170 9.04 -27.52 -5.18
CA ARG A 170 10.38 -26.93 -5.33
C ARG A 170 10.72 -26.15 -4.07
N ARG A 171 11.97 -25.72 -3.96
CA ARG A 171 12.34 -24.72 -2.96
C ARG A 171 11.54 -23.43 -3.21
N GLU A 172 10.78 -23.03 -2.20
CA GLU A 172 10.07 -21.75 -2.17
C GLU A 172 10.08 -21.23 -0.73
N ASP A 173 10.55 -20.00 -0.54
CA ASP A 173 10.66 -19.39 0.80
C ASP A 173 9.69 -18.21 0.95
N ARG A 174 8.95 -17.84 -0.11
CA ARG A 174 7.94 -16.78 -0.12
C ARG A 174 6.52 -17.35 -0.04
N LEU A 175 5.73 -16.86 0.90
CA LEU A 175 4.29 -17.14 0.98
C LEU A 175 3.53 -16.32 -0.04
N LEU A 176 3.65 -16.67 -1.32
CA LEU A 176 2.86 -16.07 -2.39
C LEU A 176 1.37 -16.37 -2.21
N PHE A 177 0.49 -15.46 -2.64
CA PHE A 177 -0.97 -15.62 -2.52
C PHE A 177 -1.46 -16.99 -3.04
N ASP A 178 -0.90 -17.44 -4.17
CA ASP A 178 -1.15 -18.74 -4.80
C ASP A 178 -1.03 -19.93 -3.85
N HIS A 179 -0.13 -19.84 -2.87
CA HIS A 179 0.19 -20.91 -1.94
C HIS A 179 -0.52 -20.77 -0.60
N GLN A 180 -0.79 -19.55 -0.14
CA GLN A 180 -1.28 -19.28 1.22
C GLN A 180 -2.53 -20.09 1.57
N LYS A 181 -3.53 -20.14 0.68
CA LYS A 181 -4.75 -20.92 0.92
C LYS A 181 -4.48 -22.41 1.06
N SER A 182 -3.67 -22.97 0.17
CA SER A 182 -3.31 -24.38 0.21
C SER A 182 -2.46 -24.75 1.43
N VAL A 183 -1.56 -23.85 1.84
CA VAL A 183 -0.71 -24.01 3.03
C VAL A 183 -1.58 -23.97 4.29
N ALA A 184 -2.49 -23.00 4.41
CA ALA A 184 -3.43 -22.90 5.53
C ALA A 184 -4.22 -24.20 5.73
N ILE A 185 -4.81 -24.74 4.65
CA ILE A 185 -5.54 -26.02 4.72
C ILE A 185 -4.62 -27.18 5.15
N THR A 186 -3.38 -27.22 4.64
CA THR A 186 -2.39 -28.25 4.98
C THR A 186 -2.01 -28.21 6.46
N LEU A 187 -1.97 -27.01 7.04
CA LEU A 187 -1.69 -26.79 8.46
C LEU A 187 -2.92 -26.96 9.37
N GLY A 188 -4.08 -27.33 8.81
CA GLY A 188 -5.29 -27.64 9.58
C GLY A 188 -6.21 -26.45 9.87
N TYR A 189 -6.06 -25.32 9.17
CA TYR A 189 -6.99 -24.21 9.28
C TYR A 189 -8.27 -24.51 8.48
N ASN A 190 -9.43 -24.38 9.13
CA ASN A 190 -10.74 -24.67 8.54
C ASN A 190 -11.32 -23.46 7.79
N ASP A 191 -12.00 -23.72 6.67
CA ASP A 191 -12.59 -22.69 5.80
C ASP A 191 -14.12 -22.61 6.02
N ASP A 192 -14.55 -22.03 7.14
CA ASP A 192 -15.98 -21.84 7.47
C ASP A 192 -16.61 -20.62 6.75
N GLY A 193 -15.87 -19.98 5.84
CA GLY A 193 -16.30 -18.80 5.07
C GLY A 193 -15.23 -18.45 4.03
N PRO A 194 -15.53 -17.61 3.02
CA PRO A 194 -14.56 -17.27 1.97
C PRO A 194 -13.30 -16.64 2.58
N ASN A 195 -12.14 -17.27 2.32
CA ASN A 195 -10.79 -16.84 2.74
C ASN A 195 -10.49 -16.92 4.24
N ARG A 196 -11.44 -17.36 5.08
CA ARG A 196 -11.28 -17.36 6.54
C ARG A 196 -10.11 -18.21 7.02
N ALA A 197 -9.90 -19.39 6.41
CA ALA A 197 -8.78 -20.25 6.75
C ALA A 197 -7.43 -19.51 6.56
N VAL A 198 -7.32 -18.73 5.48
CA VAL A 198 -6.10 -18.00 5.12
C VAL A 198 -5.89 -16.82 6.04
N GLU A 199 -6.94 -16.05 6.31
CA GLU A 199 -6.87 -14.89 7.20
C GLU A 199 -6.48 -15.30 8.63
N CYS A 200 -7.04 -16.40 9.15
CA CYS A 200 -6.63 -16.94 10.45
C CYS A 200 -5.17 -17.40 10.45
N PHE A 201 -4.76 -18.17 9.43
CA PHE A 201 -3.38 -18.63 9.28
C PHE A 201 -2.38 -17.46 9.22
N MET A 202 -2.66 -16.47 8.38
CA MET A 202 -1.78 -15.32 8.20
C MET A 202 -1.74 -14.44 9.46
N LYS A 203 -2.85 -14.35 10.20
CA LYS A 203 -2.88 -13.66 11.50
C LYS A 203 -1.95 -14.31 12.52
N ASP A 204 -1.95 -15.64 12.62
CA ASP A 204 -1.04 -16.36 13.51
C ASP A 204 0.42 -16.25 13.05
N TYR A 205 0.66 -16.24 11.73
CA TYR A 205 1.97 -15.95 11.15
C TYR A 205 2.51 -14.58 11.56
N TYR A 206 1.76 -13.49 11.33
CA TYR A 206 2.24 -12.13 11.64
C TYR A 206 2.45 -11.92 13.13
N ARG A 207 1.58 -12.48 13.98
CA ARG A 207 1.76 -12.45 15.44
C ARG A 207 3.04 -13.14 15.87
N THR A 208 3.32 -14.32 15.32
CA THR A 208 4.54 -15.09 15.61
C THR A 208 5.79 -14.33 15.17
N VAL A 209 5.81 -13.83 13.94
CA VAL A 209 6.97 -13.12 13.36
C VAL A 209 7.26 -11.81 14.10
N ARG A 210 6.22 -11.10 14.55
CA ARG A 210 6.39 -9.91 15.40
C ARG A 210 7.02 -10.26 16.75
N GLU A 211 6.55 -11.32 17.41
CA GLU A 211 7.15 -11.76 18.68
C GLU A 211 8.62 -12.18 18.51
N LEU A 212 8.92 -12.93 17.45
CA LEU A 212 10.29 -13.31 17.09
C LEU A 212 11.17 -12.08 16.79
N SER A 213 10.63 -11.09 16.08
CA SER A 213 11.33 -9.83 15.82
C SER A 213 11.68 -9.07 17.10
N SER A 214 10.72 -8.97 18.03
CA SER A 214 10.93 -8.32 19.33
C SER A 214 11.95 -9.07 20.20
N LEU A 215 11.94 -10.41 20.18
CA LEU A 215 12.96 -11.23 20.84
C LEU A 215 14.34 -11.00 20.20
N ASN A 216 14.42 -10.96 18.87
CA ASN A 216 15.67 -10.74 18.15
C ASN A 216 16.29 -9.37 18.47
N GLU A 217 15.50 -8.30 18.45
CA GLU A 217 15.95 -6.95 18.80
C GLU A 217 16.53 -6.91 20.22
N MET A 218 15.79 -7.46 21.19
CA MET A 218 16.22 -7.52 22.59
C MET A 218 17.51 -8.32 22.74
N LEU A 219 17.61 -9.50 22.13
CA LEU A 219 18.79 -10.36 22.21
C LEU A 219 20.03 -9.72 21.57
N LEU A 220 19.89 -9.11 20.39
CA LEU A 220 20.98 -8.36 19.77
C LEU A 220 21.40 -7.16 20.63
N GLY A 221 20.46 -6.52 21.33
CA GLY A 221 20.75 -5.52 22.35
C GLY A 221 21.60 -6.09 23.48
N LEU A 222 21.19 -7.19 24.10
CA LEU A 222 21.96 -7.85 25.18
C LEU A 222 23.34 -8.29 24.71
N PHE A 223 23.47 -8.84 23.49
CA PHE A 223 24.77 -9.18 22.91
C PHE A 223 25.62 -7.96 22.65
N ARG A 224 25.06 -6.86 22.15
CA ARG A 224 25.82 -5.62 21.98
C ARG A 224 26.43 -5.17 23.30
N GLU A 225 25.63 -5.19 24.37
CA GLU A 225 26.05 -4.79 25.70
C GLU A 225 27.15 -5.72 26.25
N ALA A 226 26.94 -7.04 26.15
CA ALA A 226 27.89 -8.04 26.65
C ALA A 226 29.19 -8.11 25.83
N ILE A 227 29.15 -7.83 24.52
CA ILE A 227 30.27 -8.04 23.61
C ILE A 227 31.06 -6.75 23.33
N LEU A 228 30.37 -5.61 23.18
CA LEU A 228 30.98 -4.34 22.78
C LEU A 228 31.15 -3.35 23.94
N GLU A 229 30.37 -3.51 25.01
CA GLU A 229 30.33 -2.55 26.12
C GLU A 229 30.87 -3.11 27.44
N SER A 230 31.26 -4.39 27.51
CA SER A 230 31.74 -5.05 28.74
C SER A 230 32.86 -4.29 29.45
N ASP A 231 33.73 -3.64 28.66
CA ASP A 231 34.95 -2.99 29.16
C ASP A 231 34.81 -1.46 29.27
N ARG A 232 33.62 -0.90 28.97
CA ARG A 232 33.38 0.55 28.97
C ARG A 232 32.63 0.97 30.23
N ARG A 233 33.16 1.96 30.95
CA ARG A 233 32.42 2.62 32.03
C ARG A 233 31.21 3.33 31.44
N ALA A 234 30.01 2.85 31.76
CA ALA A 234 28.78 3.41 31.23
C ALA A 234 28.58 4.85 31.73
N ARG A 235 28.16 5.75 30.85
CA ARG A 235 27.76 7.11 31.23
C ARG A 235 26.29 7.06 31.64
N ILE A 236 26.01 7.31 32.91
CA ILE A 236 24.64 7.30 33.44
C ILE A 236 24.23 8.73 33.76
N ALA A 237 23.11 9.18 33.20
CA ALA A 237 22.49 10.46 33.50
C ALA A 237 21.04 10.22 33.95
N PRO A 238 20.64 10.63 35.16
CA PRO A 238 19.26 10.46 35.61
C PRO A 238 18.33 11.34 34.77
N LEU A 239 17.20 10.78 34.32
CA LEU A 239 16.18 11.52 33.59
C LEU A 239 15.05 11.94 34.53
N ASN A 240 14.58 10.99 35.33
CA ASN A 240 13.66 11.23 36.45
C ASN A 240 13.80 10.10 37.49
N ARG A 241 12.88 9.98 38.45
CA ARG A 241 12.94 8.93 39.49
C ARG A 241 12.81 7.50 38.93
N ARG A 242 12.17 7.35 37.77
CA ARG A 242 11.82 6.06 37.14
C ARG A 242 12.77 5.68 36.01
N PHE A 243 13.37 6.66 35.33
CA PHE A 243 14.19 6.45 34.15
C PHE A 243 15.55 7.15 34.24
N GLN A 244 16.55 6.54 33.63
CA GLN A 244 17.88 7.11 33.42
C GLN A 244 18.36 6.82 32.00
N ILE A 245 19.28 7.65 31.52
CA ILE A 245 19.96 7.43 30.25
C ILE A 245 21.28 6.74 30.56
N ARG A 246 21.53 5.61 29.91
CA ARG A 246 22.80 4.90 29.98
C ARG A 246 23.41 4.86 28.58
N ASN A 247 24.51 5.57 28.42
CA ASN A 247 25.12 5.93 27.14
C ASN A 247 24.15 6.76 26.29
N ASP A 248 23.51 6.17 25.29
CA ASP A 248 22.57 6.82 24.37
C ASP A 248 21.17 6.18 24.37
N ALA A 249 20.88 5.31 25.33
CA ALA A 249 19.60 4.62 25.46
C ALA A 249 18.95 4.86 26.83
N ILE A 250 17.62 4.90 26.85
CA ILE A 250 16.83 4.99 28.08
C ILE A 250 16.72 3.61 28.74
N GLU A 251 16.82 3.57 30.07
CA GLU A 251 16.55 2.40 30.89
C GLU A 251 15.78 2.77 32.16
N ILE A 252 15.10 1.78 32.75
CA ILE A 252 14.50 1.93 34.09
C ILE A 252 15.58 2.09 35.15
N SER A 253 15.30 2.93 36.16
CA SER A 253 16.22 3.17 37.28
C SER A 253 16.32 1.99 38.24
N ASN A 254 15.29 1.14 38.29
CA ASN A 254 15.27 -0.12 39.05
C ASN A 254 14.28 -1.12 38.42
N PRO A 255 14.43 -2.44 38.66
CA PRO A 255 13.58 -3.47 38.07
C PRO A 255 12.09 -3.37 38.45
N GLN A 256 11.76 -2.74 39.58
CA GLN A 256 10.39 -2.67 40.08
C GLN A 256 9.61 -1.43 39.58
N VAL A 257 10.19 -0.61 38.69
CA VAL A 257 9.56 0.64 38.21
C VAL A 257 8.13 0.40 37.68
N PHE A 258 7.93 -0.57 36.80
CA PHE A 258 6.62 -0.84 36.22
C PHE A 258 5.63 -1.42 37.24
N SER A 259 6.07 -2.39 38.05
CA SER A 259 5.22 -2.97 39.11
C SER A 259 4.74 -1.94 40.15
N ARG A 260 5.58 -0.94 40.47
CA ARG A 260 5.26 0.12 41.45
C ARG A 260 4.51 1.29 40.82
N SER A 261 4.75 1.55 39.54
CA SER A 261 4.16 2.67 38.80
C SER A 261 3.78 2.21 37.40
N PRO A 262 2.65 1.48 37.24
CA PRO A 262 2.27 0.92 35.95
C PRO A 262 2.24 1.94 34.81
N THR A 263 1.81 3.18 35.08
CA THR A 263 1.78 4.29 34.09
C THR A 263 3.14 4.56 33.43
N ALA A 264 4.24 4.14 34.03
CA ALA A 264 5.58 4.21 33.44
C ALA A 264 5.72 3.38 32.16
N LEU A 265 4.87 2.34 31.98
CA LEU A 265 4.75 1.57 30.74
C LEU A 265 4.39 2.47 29.54
N MET A 266 3.63 3.54 29.77
CA MET A 266 3.26 4.53 28.75
C MET A 266 4.27 5.70 28.72
N GLU A 267 4.68 6.17 29.90
CA GLU A 267 5.56 7.35 30.06
C GLU A 267 6.88 7.24 29.30
N ILE A 268 7.48 6.06 29.21
CA ILE A 268 8.77 5.87 28.52
C ILE A 268 8.73 6.36 27.07
N PHE A 269 7.60 6.16 26.37
CA PHE A 269 7.42 6.58 24.98
C PHE A 269 7.30 8.09 24.86
N LEU A 270 6.60 8.73 25.80
CA LEU A 270 6.54 10.19 25.89
C LEU A 270 7.94 10.79 26.09
N LEU A 271 8.74 10.21 26.99
CA LEU A 271 10.11 10.66 27.25
C LEU A 271 10.99 10.53 26.00
N LEU A 272 10.81 9.48 25.20
CA LEU A 272 11.53 9.29 23.93
C LEU A 272 11.16 10.34 22.85
N GLN A 273 9.94 10.88 22.88
CA GLN A 273 9.53 11.99 22.02
C GLN A 273 10.09 13.34 22.51
N GLN A 274 10.11 13.55 23.83
CA GLN A 274 10.61 14.76 24.46
C GLN A 274 12.14 14.89 24.42
N HIS A 275 12.86 13.76 24.40
CA HIS A 275 14.32 13.70 24.38
C HIS A 275 14.85 13.06 23.09
N PRO A 276 14.96 13.83 21.98
CA PRO A 276 15.33 13.29 20.68
C PRO A 276 16.77 12.73 20.61
N ASP A 277 17.65 13.10 21.54
CA ASP A 277 19.02 12.59 21.58
C ASP A 277 19.09 11.12 22.03
N ILE A 278 18.02 10.62 22.67
CA ILE A 278 17.90 9.21 23.05
C ILE A 278 17.62 8.39 21.79
N LYS A 279 18.48 7.40 21.53
CA LYS A 279 18.43 6.57 20.31
C LYS A 279 17.54 5.34 20.42
N GLY A 280 17.22 4.89 21.63
CA GLY A 280 16.36 3.73 21.84
C GLY A 280 16.23 3.33 23.30
N ILE A 281 15.64 2.15 23.52
CA ILE A 281 15.41 1.55 24.83
C ILE A 281 16.42 0.43 25.04
N ARG A 282 17.02 0.32 26.23
CA ARG A 282 17.92 -0.81 26.53
C ARG A 282 17.17 -2.13 26.58
N ALA A 283 17.85 -3.21 26.21
CA ALA A 283 17.24 -4.54 26.10
C ALA A 283 16.64 -5.03 27.42
N THR A 284 17.28 -4.76 28.55
CA THR A 284 16.76 -5.08 29.88
C THR A 284 15.44 -4.36 30.18
N THR A 285 15.27 -3.13 29.69
CA THR A 285 14.02 -2.38 29.87
C THR A 285 12.94 -2.88 28.91
N ILE A 286 13.27 -3.27 27.68
CA ILE A 286 12.34 -3.92 26.75
C ILE A 286 11.80 -5.23 27.35
N ARG A 287 12.68 -6.04 27.96
CA ARG A 287 12.28 -7.25 28.70
C ARG A 287 11.27 -6.93 29.79
N GLU A 288 11.57 -5.93 30.62
CA GLU A 288 10.67 -5.56 31.72
C GLU A 288 9.35 -4.94 31.23
N LEU A 289 9.33 -4.21 30.11
CA LEU A 289 8.09 -3.78 29.46
C LEU A 289 7.22 -4.99 29.11
N ARG A 290 7.79 -5.99 28.43
CA ARG A 290 7.06 -7.20 28.01
C ARG A 290 6.53 -8.01 29.19
N ARG A 291 7.36 -8.24 30.22
CA ARG A 291 6.95 -8.98 31.42
C ARG A 291 5.79 -8.32 32.16
N ASN A 292 5.72 -6.99 32.13
CA ASN A 292 4.71 -6.21 32.85
C ASN A 292 3.53 -5.78 31.97
N LEU A 293 3.40 -6.30 30.73
CA LEU A 293 2.26 -6.00 29.84
C LEU A 293 0.91 -6.30 30.47
N HIS A 294 0.83 -7.35 31.30
CA HIS A 294 -0.38 -7.75 32.01
C HIS A 294 -0.91 -6.68 33.00
N LEU A 295 -0.08 -5.69 33.38
CA LEU A 295 -0.50 -4.56 34.21
C LEU A 295 -1.34 -3.54 33.44
N ILE A 296 -1.41 -3.63 32.10
CA ILE A 296 -2.31 -2.83 31.26
C ILE A 296 -3.67 -3.55 31.21
N ASP A 297 -4.37 -3.51 32.33
CA ASP A 297 -5.72 -4.06 32.53
C ASP A 297 -6.79 -2.97 32.40
N ASP A 298 -8.05 -3.30 32.76
CA ASP A 298 -9.14 -2.32 32.72
C ASP A 298 -8.94 -1.18 33.73
N ASN A 299 -8.26 -1.43 34.85
CA ASN A 299 -7.94 -0.39 35.83
C ASN A 299 -6.91 0.60 35.27
N PHE A 300 -5.89 0.10 34.56
CA PHE A 300 -4.94 0.93 33.85
C PHE A 300 -5.63 1.78 32.78
N ARG A 301 -6.49 1.16 31.96
CA ARG A 301 -7.30 1.86 30.95
C ARG A 301 -8.30 2.82 31.57
N ALA A 302 -8.68 2.63 32.83
CA ALA A 302 -9.51 3.54 33.62
C ALA A 302 -8.74 4.74 34.21
N ASP A 303 -7.44 4.61 34.43
CA ASP A 303 -6.61 5.62 35.09
C ASP A 303 -6.46 6.88 34.24
N LEU A 304 -6.87 8.03 34.81
CA LEU A 304 -6.73 9.35 34.18
C LEU A 304 -5.28 9.65 33.80
N ARG A 305 -4.30 9.21 34.58
CA ARG A 305 -2.87 9.44 34.29
C ARG A 305 -2.44 8.71 33.04
N ALA A 306 -2.88 7.46 32.86
CA ALA A 306 -2.56 6.67 31.66
C ALA A 306 -3.18 7.30 30.40
N ARG A 307 -4.44 7.72 30.50
CA ARG A 307 -5.18 8.41 29.42
C ARG A 307 -4.52 9.73 29.03
N SER A 308 -4.13 10.53 30.02
CA SER A 308 -3.41 11.78 29.80
C SER A 308 -2.06 11.56 29.13
N LEU A 309 -1.29 10.56 29.57
CA LEU A 309 -0.01 10.20 28.94
C LEU A 309 -0.20 9.80 27.46
N PHE A 310 -1.20 8.99 27.15
CA PHE A 310 -1.49 8.62 25.76
C PHE A 310 -1.84 9.86 24.92
N MET A 311 -2.70 10.74 25.43
CA MET A 311 -3.04 11.98 24.72
C MET A 311 -1.84 12.92 24.56
N GLU A 312 -0.93 12.97 25.54
CA GLU A 312 0.33 13.70 25.43
C GLU A 312 1.24 13.12 24.34
N ILE A 313 1.30 11.80 24.20
CA ILE A 313 2.07 11.12 23.13
C ILE A 313 1.53 11.50 21.75
N ILE A 314 0.20 11.47 21.57
CA ILE A 314 -0.45 11.83 20.30
C ILE A 314 -0.28 13.32 19.97
N ARG A 315 -0.15 14.18 20.97
CA ARG A 315 0.06 15.63 20.80
C ARG A 315 1.52 16.04 20.63
N GLN A 316 2.48 15.13 20.74
CA GLN A 316 3.89 15.50 20.61
C GLN A 316 4.21 16.01 19.20
N PRO A 317 5.01 17.08 19.06
CA PRO A 317 5.39 17.60 17.75
C PRO A 317 6.40 16.70 17.02
N ARG A 318 6.87 15.60 17.62
CA ARG A 318 7.95 14.77 17.06
C ARG A 318 7.70 13.31 17.38
N ARG A 319 8.23 12.43 16.51
CA ARG A 319 8.32 10.97 16.70
C ARG A 319 7.01 10.21 16.97
N ILE A 320 5.83 10.79 16.73
CA ILE A 320 4.53 10.10 16.90
C ILE A 320 4.51 8.74 16.19
N GLY A 321 4.76 8.70 14.87
CA GLY A 321 4.78 7.44 14.12
C GLY A 321 5.82 6.43 14.63
N HIS A 322 7.02 6.90 15.02
CA HIS A 322 8.07 6.03 15.55
C HIS A 322 7.68 5.39 16.89
N GLU A 323 7.12 6.17 17.81
CA GLU A 323 6.77 5.66 19.13
C GLU A 323 5.48 4.82 19.11
N LEU A 324 4.50 5.15 18.26
CA LEU A 324 3.35 4.26 18.04
C LEU A 324 3.79 2.90 17.46
N GLN A 325 4.72 2.88 16.50
CA GLN A 325 5.31 1.63 16.00
C GLN A 325 6.04 0.86 17.09
N ARG A 326 6.78 1.55 17.97
CA ARG A 326 7.51 0.92 19.07
C ARG A 326 6.55 0.38 20.14
N MET A 327 5.47 1.10 20.45
CA MET A 327 4.39 0.65 21.32
C MET A 327 3.71 -0.59 20.74
N HIS A 328 3.42 -0.61 19.43
CA HIS A 328 2.87 -1.78 18.75
C HIS A 328 3.81 -2.98 18.79
N ARG A 329 5.10 -2.78 18.47
CA ARG A 329 6.14 -3.82 18.48
C ARG A 329 6.28 -4.48 19.86
N TYR A 330 6.22 -3.70 20.94
CA TYR A 330 6.34 -4.21 22.31
C TYR A 330 4.98 -4.58 22.93
N GLY A 331 3.88 -4.57 22.17
CA GLY A 331 2.55 -4.97 22.62
C GLY A 331 1.81 -3.95 23.50
N ILE A 332 2.43 -2.81 23.80
CA ILE A 332 1.86 -1.74 24.64
C ILE A 332 0.62 -1.13 23.98
N LEU A 333 0.67 -0.89 22.65
CA LEU A 333 -0.44 -0.29 21.93
C LEU A 333 -1.68 -1.19 21.97
N SER A 334 -1.50 -2.47 21.66
CA SER A 334 -2.58 -3.47 21.63
C SER A 334 -3.14 -3.74 23.04
N ALA A 335 -2.29 -3.76 24.07
CA ALA A 335 -2.75 -3.87 25.45
C ALA A 335 -3.56 -2.63 25.91
N TYR A 336 -3.18 -1.44 25.44
CA TYR A 336 -3.87 -0.19 25.79
C TYR A 336 -5.18 0.02 25.00
N LEU A 337 -5.20 -0.33 23.72
CA LEU A 337 -6.34 -0.22 22.81
C LEU A 337 -6.85 -1.61 22.39
N PRO A 338 -7.84 -2.19 23.11
CA PRO A 338 -8.39 -3.50 22.77
C PRO A 338 -8.93 -3.60 21.34
N ALA A 339 -9.50 -2.52 20.81
CA ALA A 339 -9.98 -2.44 19.42
C ALA A 339 -8.82 -2.65 18.41
N PHE A 340 -7.62 -2.13 18.72
CA PHE A 340 -6.42 -2.33 17.93
C PHE A 340 -5.90 -3.77 18.03
N ALA A 341 -5.95 -4.38 19.21
CA ALA A 341 -5.59 -5.79 19.39
C ALA A 341 -6.45 -6.75 18.53
N ALA A 342 -7.70 -6.38 18.24
CA ALA A 342 -8.61 -7.18 17.42
C ALA A 342 -8.15 -7.26 15.95
N VAL A 343 -7.64 -6.16 15.40
CA VAL A 343 -7.14 -6.04 14.01
C VAL A 343 -5.65 -6.38 13.86
N GLU A 344 -4.95 -6.67 14.96
CA GLU A 344 -3.54 -7.03 14.95
C GLU A 344 -3.26 -8.32 14.16
N GLY A 345 -2.43 -8.22 13.13
CA GLY A 345 -2.13 -9.29 12.19
C GLY A 345 -3.27 -9.60 11.22
N LEU A 346 -4.34 -8.77 11.20
CA LEU A 346 -5.48 -8.99 10.32
C LEU A 346 -5.08 -8.63 8.88
N MET A 347 -4.88 -9.66 8.07
CA MET A 347 -4.73 -9.53 6.63
C MET A 347 -6.10 -9.46 5.96
N GLN A 348 -6.24 -8.60 4.95
CA GLN A 348 -7.32 -8.71 3.99
C GLN A 348 -6.80 -9.51 2.80
N PHE A 349 -7.44 -10.64 2.49
CA PHE A 349 -7.02 -11.47 1.36
C PHE A 349 -7.52 -10.86 0.04
N ASP A 350 -6.90 -9.75 -0.35
CA ASP A 350 -7.16 -9.02 -1.60
C ASP A 350 -5.86 -8.52 -2.24
N LEU A 351 -5.98 -7.97 -3.45
CA LEU A 351 -4.84 -7.46 -4.24
C LEU A 351 -4.49 -5.98 -3.94
N PHE A 352 -5.25 -5.31 -3.07
CA PHE A 352 -5.14 -3.87 -2.84
C PHE A 352 -4.22 -3.55 -1.67
N HIS A 353 -4.32 -4.35 -0.62
CA HIS A 353 -3.52 -4.17 0.58
C HIS A 353 -2.18 -4.87 0.40
N ILE A 354 -1.09 -4.22 0.81
CA ILE A 354 0.23 -4.87 0.95
C ILE A 354 0.61 -5.05 2.41
N TYR A 355 -0.18 -4.46 3.32
CA TYR A 355 -0.01 -4.52 4.76
C TYR A 355 -1.25 -5.11 5.43
N THR A 356 -1.06 -5.68 6.62
CA THR A 356 -2.16 -5.95 7.56
C THR A 356 -2.80 -4.66 8.05
N VAL A 357 -4.03 -4.75 8.58
CA VAL A 357 -4.81 -3.59 9.01
C VAL A 357 -4.09 -2.78 10.10
N ASP A 358 -3.42 -3.42 11.04
CA ASP A 358 -2.66 -2.78 12.11
C ASP A 358 -1.45 -2.00 11.59
N GLU A 359 -0.64 -2.59 10.70
CA GLU A 359 0.49 -1.88 10.10
C GLU A 359 0.01 -0.75 9.19
N HIS A 360 -0.99 -1.01 8.34
CA HIS A 360 -1.61 0.00 7.49
C HIS A 360 -2.05 1.21 8.32
N THR A 361 -2.77 0.97 9.43
CA THR A 361 -3.19 2.03 10.37
C THR A 361 -2.02 2.88 10.86
N LEU A 362 -0.89 2.25 11.23
CA LEU A 362 0.31 2.97 11.66
C LEU A 362 1.00 3.72 10.51
N PHE A 363 1.00 3.17 9.30
CA PHE A 363 1.48 3.86 8.09
C PHE A 363 0.63 5.09 7.76
N VAL A 364 -0.70 5.01 7.90
CA VAL A 364 -1.61 6.15 7.70
C VAL A 364 -1.28 7.28 8.68
N VAL A 365 -1.16 6.98 9.98
CA VAL A 365 -0.77 7.99 10.98
C VAL A 365 0.62 8.55 10.70
N ARG A 366 1.56 7.72 10.24
CA ARG A 366 2.90 8.16 9.83
C ARG A 366 2.85 9.11 8.64
N ASN A 367 2.02 8.83 7.63
CA ASN A 367 1.80 9.70 6.47
C ASN A 367 1.18 11.04 6.87
N MET A 368 0.17 11.05 7.74
CA MET A 368 -0.41 12.28 8.30
C MET A 368 0.66 13.12 9.00
N ARG A 369 1.55 12.48 9.76
CA ARG A 369 2.65 13.19 10.42
C ARG A 369 3.64 13.74 9.40
N TYR A 370 3.89 13.01 8.31
CA TYR A 370 4.77 13.49 7.24
C TYR A 370 4.26 14.79 6.62
N PHE A 371 2.95 15.00 6.57
CA PHE A 371 2.39 16.22 5.96
C PHE A 371 2.77 17.51 6.68
N SER A 372 3.15 17.45 7.96
CA SER A 372 3.55 18.63 8.73
C SER A 372 5.03 19.03 8.56
N PHE A 373 5.81 18.37 7.70
CA PHE A 373 7.21 18.73 7.46
C PHE A 373 7.36 19.48 6.13
N PRO A 374 7.92 20.69 6.11
CA PRO A 374 8.22 21.39 4.86
C PRO A 374 9.29 20.62 4.08
N ARG A 375 8.96 20.22 2.84
CA ARG A 375 9.83 19.52 1.89
C ARG A 375 9.86 20.24 0.53
N SER A 376 10.71 19.77 -0.38
CA SER A 376 10.68 20.20 -1.78
C SER A 376 9.29 20.03 -2.38
N ALA A 377 8.89 20.93 -3.28
CA ALA A 377 7.59 20.88 -3.95
C ALA A 377 7.34 19.55 -4.70
N ASP A 378 8.40 18.86 -5.12
CA ASP A 378 8.33 17.55 -5.78
C ASP A 378 7.89 16.41 -4.84
N ASP A 379 8.05 16.56 -3.52
CA ASP A 379 7.77 15.51 -2.52
C ASP A 379 6.37 15.66 -1.89
N GLN A 380 5.82 16.88 -1.87
CA GLN A 380 4.54 17.16 -1.21
C GLN A 380 3.73 18.24 -1.94
N PRO A 381 2.50 17.91 -2.36
CA PRO A 381 1.58 18.84 -3.00
C PRO A 381 1.32 20.08 -2.13
N ALA A 382 1.41 21.26 -2.75
CA ALA A 382 1.24 22.55 -2.06
C ALA A 382 -0.10 22.66 -1.30
N LEU A 383 -1.16 22.06 -1.86
CA LEU A 383 -2.49 22.05 -1.24
C LEU A 383 -2.50 21.32 0.13
N ILE A 384 -1.74 20.23 0.28
CA ILE A 384 -1.66 19.50 1.56
C ILE A 384 -1.00 20.37 2.62
N LEU A 385 0.09 21.07 2.26
CA LEU A 385 0.78 21.99 3.17
C LEU A 385 -0.14 23.12 3.60
N GLU A 386 -0.84 23.75 2.65
CA GLU A 386 -1.85 24.80 2.93
C GLU A 386 -2.91 24.31 3.93
N ILE A 387 -3.44 23.10 3.75
CA ILE A 387 -4.51 22.57 4.61
C ILE A 387 -3.97 22.24 6.01
N VAL A 388 -2.81 21.58 6.11
CA VAL A 388 -2.22 21.20 7.39
C VAL A 388 -1.90 22.41 8.27
N GLU A 389 -1.43 23.51 7.68
CA GLU A 389 -1.16 24.76 8.39
C GLU A 389 -2.42 25.40 8.99
N ASN A 390 -3.59 25.12 8.39
CA ASN A 390 -4.89 25.65 8.83
C ASN A 390 -5.66 24.70 9.76
N ILE A 391 -5.17 23.48 10.01
CA ILE A 391 -5.85 22.54 10.91
C ILE A 391 -5.70 22.97 12.38
N PRO A 392 -6.80 23.12 13.14
CA PRO A 392 -6.73 23.56 14.53
C PRO A 392 -6.09 22.55 15.49
N LYS A 393 -6.37 21.25 15.31
CA LYS A 393 -5.97 20.17 16.23
C LYS A 393 -5.55 18.92 15.46
N LEU A 394 -4.25 18.80 15.16
CA LEU A 394 -3.72 17.64 14.41
C LEU A 394 -3.94 16.31 15.14
N GLU A 395 -4.05 16.29 16.47
CA GLU A 395 -4.31 15.06 17.21
C GLU A 395 -5.62 14.37 16.81
N LEU A 396 -6.63 15.14 16.38
CA LEU A 396 -7.92 14.57 15.95
C LEU A 396 -7.78 13.80 14.65
N LEU A 397 -6.88 14.26 13.75
CA LEU A 397 -6.57 13.56 12.51
C LEU A 397 -5.85 12.23 12.81
N TYR A 398 -4.90 12.24 13.75
CA TYR A 398 -4.20 11.01 14.15
C TYR A 398 -5.14 10.01 14.83
N ILE A 399 -6.07 10.46 15.67
CA ILE A 399 -7.09 9.59 16.29
C ILE A 399 -8.02 9.03 15.21
N ALA A 400 -8.49 9.85 14.27
CA ALA A 400 -9.28 9.36 13.15
C ALA A 400 -8.51 8.31 12.34
N GLY A 401 -7.22 8.54 12.06
CA GLY A 401 -6.33 7.57 11.41
C GLY A 401 -6.19 6.26 12.18
N LEU A 402 -6.08 6.31 13.52
CA LEU A 402 -6.04 5.10 14.35
C LEU A 402 -7.34 4.29 14.32
N PHE A 403 -8.48 4.94 14.07
CA PHE A 403 -9.81 4.33 14.16
C PHE A 403 -10.49 4.04 12.83
N HIS A 404 -10.00 4.58 11.69
CA HIS A 404 -10.70 4.52 10.40
C HIS A 404 -11.08 3.08 9.99
N ASP A 405 -10.18 2.12 10.23
CA ASP A 405 -10.32 0.72 9.87
C ASP A 405 -10.36 -0.25 11.06
N ILE A 406 -10.48 0.26 12.28
CA ILE A 406 -10.29 -0.50 13.54
C ILE A 406 -11.34 -1.60 13.77
N ALA A 407 -12.44 -1.57 13.02
CA ALA A 407 -13.53 -2.53 13.10
C ALA A 407 -13.55 -3.53 11.93
N LYS A 408 -12.54 -3.54 11.05
CA LYS A 408 -12.39 -4.57 10.02
C LYS A 408 -12.38 -5.97 10.65
N GLY A 409 -13.02 -6.93 9.97
CA GLY A 409 -13.14 -8.32 10.43
C GLY A 409 -14.26 -8.60 11.45
N ARG A 410 -15.04 -7.59 11.88
CA ARG A 410 -16.15 -7.78 12.84
C ARG A 410 -17.52 -8.12 12.21
N GLY A 411 -17.62 -8.08 10.88
CA GLY A 411 -18.88 -8.17 10.14
C GLY A 411 -19.68 -6.85 10.18
N GLY A 412 -20.58 -6.65 9.22
CA GLY A 412 -21.30 -5.37 9.07
C GLY A 412 -20.44 -4.25 8.48
N ASN A 413 -20.90 -3.00 8.59
CA ASN A 413 -20.16 -1.83 8.09
C ASN A 413 -19.06 -1.42 9.08
N HIS A 414 -17.80 -1.65 8.71
CA HIS A 414 -16.66 -1.33 9.56
C HIS A 414 -16.54 0.16 9.88
N SER A 415 -16.94 1.06 8.97
CA SER A 415 -16.87 2.50 9.20
C SER A 415 -17.83 2.94 10.30
N ASP A 416 -19.03 2.34 10.38
CA ASP A 416 -20.02 2.64 11.41
C ASP A 416 -19.57 2.11 12.78
N LEU A 417 -19.13 0.86 12.85
CA LEU A 417 -18.62 0.24 14.07
C LEU A 417 -17.35 0.95 14.58
N GLY A 418 -16.44 1.31 13.67
CA GLY A 418 -15.23 2.07 14.00
C GLY A 418 -15.56 3.46 14.55
N ALA A 419 -16.61 4.10 14.04
CA ALA A 419 -17.06 5.40 14.54
C ALA A 419 -17.61 5.30 15.96
N GLU A 420 -18.31 4.22 16.31
CA GLU A 420 -18.76 3.95 17.68
C GLU A 420 -17.58 3.74 18.63
N ASP A 421 -16.59 2.94 18.22
CA ASP A 421 -15.34 2.74 18.96
C ASP A 421 -14.61 4.07 19.18
N ALA A 422 -14.56 4.92 18.16
CA ALA A 422 -13.93 6.24 18.24
C ALA A 422 -14.67 7.18 19.22
N VAL A 423 -16.02 7.18 19.23
CA VAL A 423 -16.80 7.95 20.20
C VAL A 423 -16.46 7.53 21.63
N ASN A 424 -16.44 6.23 21.89
CA ASN A 424 -16.11 5.69 23.20
C ASN A 424 -14.70 6.08 23.63
N PHE A 425 -13.73 5.97 22.72
CA PHE A 425 -12.36 6.40 22.95
C PHE A 425 -12.28 7.89 23.29
N CYS A 426 -12.82 8.77 22.44
CA CYS A 426 -12.75 10.22 22.62
C CYS A 426 -13.36 10.68 23.94
N ARG A 427 -14.54 10.17 24.31
CA ARG A 427 -15.20 10.49 25.58
C ARG A 427 -14.36 10.06 26.78
N THR A 428 -13.82 8.85 26.71
CA THR A 428 -12.99 8.27 27.77
C THR A 428 -11.69 9.05 27.98
N HIS A 429 -11.17 9.68 26.92
CA HIS A 429 -9.94 10.48 26.92
C HIS A 429 -10.17 11.98 27.12
N GLY A 430 -11.40 12.39 27.47
CA GLY A 430 -11.72 13.78 27.83
C GLY A 430 -11.71 14.75 26.64
N LEU A 431 -11.91 14.27 25.42
CA LEU A 431 -12.13 15.15 24.27
C LEU A 431 -13.51 15.81 24.38
N SER A 432 -13.62 17.03 23.83
CA SER A 432 -14.91 17.74 23.81
C SER A 432 -15.94 16.99 22.95
N VAL A 433 -17.22 17.28 23.15
CA VAL A 433 -18.30 16.69 22.34
C VAL A 433 -18.12 17.04 20.86
N LEU A 434 -17.69 18.26 20.55
CA LEU A 434 -17.41 18.71 19.19
C LEU A 434 -16.27 17.92 18.55
N ASP A 435 -15.13 17.79 19.25
CA ASP A 435 -13.98 17.02 18.75
C ASP A 435 -14.35 15.53 18.57
N THR A 436 -15.14 14.98 19.49
CA THR A 436 -15.61 13.59 19.43
C THR A 436 -16.49 13.36 18.20
N HIS A 437 -17.42 14.28 17.91
CA HIS A 437 -18.28 14.17 16.74
C HIS A 437 -17.50 14.28 15.44
N LEU A 438 -16.49 15.18 15.37
CA LEU A 438 -15.63 15.30 14.20
C LEU A 438 -14.85 13.99 13.94
N VAL A 439 -14.18 13.43 14.96
CA VAL A 439 -13.44 12.16 14.80
C VAL A 439 -14.37 11.03 14.37
N ALA A 440 -15.52 10.87 15.03
CA ALA A 440 -16.48 9.83 14.68
C ALA A 440 -17.05 10.01 13.26
N TRP A 441 -17.29 11.25 12.83
CA TRP A 441 -17.72 11.55 11.48
C TRP A 441 -16.64 11.22 10.45
N LEU A 442 -15.37 11.54 10.73
CA LEU A 442 -14.25 11.20 9.86
C LEU A 442 -14.11 9.69 9.70
N VAL A 443 -14.14 8.93 10.79
CA VAL A 443 -14.07 7.47 10.76
C VAL A 443 -15.25 6.87 9.97
N ARG A 444 -16.47 7.37 10.19
CA ARG A 444 -17.65 6.90 9.45
C ARG A 444 -17.56 7.17 7.95
N ASN A 445 -17.02 8.33 7.57
CA ASN A 445 -17.04 8.82 6.20
C ASN A 445 -15.68 8.72 5.50
N HIS A 446 -14.69 8.01 6.05
CA HIS A 446 -13.33 8.02 5.51
C HIS A 446 -13.22 7.60 4.04
N LEU A 447 -14.15 6.76 3.55
CA LEU A 447 -14.21 6.33 2.15
C LEU A 447 -14.93 7.31 1.21
N ILE A 448 -15.72 8.26 1.73
CA ILE A 448 -16.67 9.00 0.90
C ILE A 448 -15.97 9.91 -0.12
N MET A 449 -14.84 10.51 0.25
CA MET A 449 -14.11 11.38 -0.65
C MET A 449 -13.45 10.59 -1.78
N SER A 450 -12.76 9.49 -1.45
CA SER A 450 -12.17 8.59 -2.43
C SER A 450 -13.22 8.03 -3.38
N SER A 451 -14.34 7.53 -2.82
CA SER A 451 -15.47 7.01 -3.59
C SER A 451 -16.10 8.07 -4.49
N THR A 452 -16.29 9.30 -4.01
CA THR A 452 -16.89 10.38 -4.82
C THR A 452 -15.94 10.79 -5.94
N ALA A 453 -14.66 10.96 -5.65
CA ALA A 453 -13.66 11.38 -6.63
C ALA A 453 -13.45 10.36 -7.76
N GLN A 454 -13.57 9.07 -7.46
CA GLN A 454 -13.28 8.00 -8.41
C GLN A 454 -14.52 7.46 -9.13
N ARG A 455 -15.69 7.47 -8.48
CA ARG A 455 -16.91 6.83 -9.02
C ARG A 455 -17.93 7.80 -9.60
N LYS A 456 -17.80 9.11 -9.33
CA LYS A 456 -18.75 10.14 -9.80
C LYS A 456 -18.07 11.18 -10.69
N ASP A 457 -18.86 11.88 -11.48
CA ASP A 457 -18.39 13.04 -12.24
C ASP A 457 -18.18 14.26 -11.31
N ILE A 458 -16.95 14.49 -10.86
CA ILE A 458 -16.63 15.64 -9.98
C ILE A 458 -16.70 17.01 -10.68
N TYR A 459 -16.91 17.05 -12.00
CA TYR A 459 -17.14 18.30 -12.74
C TYR A 459 -18.61 18.72 -12.71
N ASP A 460 -19.50 17.77 -12.46
CA ASP A 460 -20.92 18.01 -12.26
C ASP A 460 -21.16 18.74 -10.92
N ILE A 461 -21.87 19.86 -11.03
CA ILE A 461 -22.20 20.71 -9.89
C ILE A 461 -23.11 20.01 -8.90
N GLU A 462 -23.96 19.10 -9.36
CA GLU A 462 -24.89 18.36 -8.52
C GLU A 462 -24.14 17.35 -7.64
N VAL A 463 -23.20 16.60 -8.21
CA VAL A 463 -22.27 15.74 -7.46
C VAL A 463 -21.49 16.54 -6.40
N VAL A 464 -20.88 17.67 -6.77
CA VAL A 464 -20.14 18.49 -5.80
C VAL A 464 -21.09 19.05 -4.74
N ARG A 465 -22.35 19.37 -5.08
CA ARG A 465 -23.34 19.93 -4.15
C ARG A 465 -23.79 18.91 -3.14
N GLU A 466 -24.07 17.69 -3.57
CA GLU A 466 -24.36 16.56 -2.68
C GLU A 466 -23.20 16.31 -1.73
N PHE A 467 -21.97 16.27 -2.25
CA PHE A 467 -20.77 16.08 -1.44
C PHE A 467 -20.57 17.23 -0.43
N ALA A 468 -20.69 18.49 -0.86
CA ALA A 468 -20.61 19.65 0.02
C ALA A 468 -21.68 19.63 1.11
N LYS A 469 -22.90 19.20 0.79
CA LYS A 469 -23.99 19.05 1.76
C LYS A 469 -23.68 17.97 2.80
N LEU A 470 -23.06 16.87 2.40
CA LEU A 470 -22.63 15.81 3.31
C LEU A 470 -21.49 16.28 4.23
N VAL A 471 -20.49 16.96 3.67
CA VAL A 471 -19.32 17.46 4.39
C VAL A 471 -19.70 18.60 5.33
N GLY A 472 -20.62 19.47 4.92
CA GLY A 472 -21.20 20.52 5.75
C GLY A 472 -20.35 21.78 5.88
N ASP A 473 -19.08 21.66 6.30
CA ASP A 473 -18.20 22.81 6.55
C ASP A 473 -16.73 22.59 6.17
N GLN A 474 -15.95 23.68 6.23
CA GLN A 474 -14.53 23.69 5.84
C GLN A 474 -13.66 22.79 6.73
N ILE A 475 -13.98 22.68 8.03
CA ILE A 475 -13.19 21.87 8.97
C ILE A 475 -13.35 20.40 8.60
N HIS A 476 -14.57 19.91 8.40
CA HIS A 476 -14.79 18.53 7.98
C HIS A 476 -14.12 18.23 6.63
N LEU A 477 -14.15 19.18 5.68
CA LEU A 477 -13.50 19.03 4.38
C LEU A 477 -11.98 18.89 4.51
N ASP A 478 -11.35 19.73 5.33
CA ASP A 478 -9.90 19.75 5.54
C ASP A 478 -9.39 18.44 6.15
N TYR A 479 -10.05 17.98 7.22
CA TYR A 479 -9.67 16.72 7.88
C TYR A 479 -9.95 15.50 7.01
N LEU A 480 -11.08 15.46 6.30
CA LEU A 480 -11.43 14.35 5.41
C LEU A 480 -10.44 14.23 4.26
N PHE A 481 -10.05 15.36 3.65
CA PHE A 481 -9.06 15.37 2.58
C PHE A 481 -7.73 14.78 3.05
N LEU A 482 -7.19 15.25 4.17
CA LEU A 482 -5.92 14.73 4.67
C LEU A 482 -5.98 13.27 5.09
N LEU A 483 -7.08 12.83 5.71
CA LEU A 483 -7.30 11.42 6.05
C LEU A 483 -7.30 10.57 4.78
N THR A 484 -8.07 10.98 3.77
CA THR A 484 -8.18 10.27 2.48
C THR A 484 -6.83 10.16 1.77
N VAL A 485 -6.06 11.26 1.73
CA VAL A 485 -4.73 11.26 1.11
C VAL A 485 -3.76 10.35 1.88
N ALA A 486 -3.77 10.40 3.21
CA ALA A 486 -2.91 9.56 4.04
C ALA A 486 -3.24 8.07 3.93
N ASP A 487 -4.54 7.74 3.85
CA ASP A 487 -5.08 6.40 3.66
C ASP A 487 -4.64 5.81 2.31
N ILE A 488 -4.92 6.50 1.20
CA ILE A 488 -4.52 6.03 -0.14
C ILE A 488 -2.99 5.86 -0.22
N ARG A 489 -2.20 6.80 0.32
CA ARG A 489 -0.73 6.67 0.39
C ARG A 489 -0.26 5.55 1.34
N GLY A 490 -1.10 5.15 2.30
CA GLY A 490 -0.83 4.12 3.30
C GLY A 490 -1.21 2.70 2.86
N THR A 491 -1.97 2.54 1.77
CA THR A 491 -2.33 1.23 1.21
C THR A 491 -1.18 0.63 0.40
N ASN A 492 -0.93 1.11 -0.82
CA ASN A 492 0.18 0.69 -1.68
C ASN A 492 0.75 1.93 -2.40
N PRO A 493 2.07 2.22 -2.31
CA PRO A 493 2.68 3.38 -2.95
C PRO A 493 2.41 3.49 -4.46
N ALA A 494 2.28 2.37 -5.16
CA ALA A 494 1.97 2.35 -6.59
C ALA A 494 0.53 2.82 -6.90
N LEU A 495 -0.38 2.79 -5.92
CA LEU A 495 -1.76 3.26 -6.11
C LEU A 495 -1.87 4.78 -6.05
N TRP A 496 -0.90 5.49 -5.47
CA TRP A 496 -0.89 6.96 -5.45
C TRP A 496 -0.28 7.50 -6.74
N THR A 497 -1.13 7.91 -7.68
CA THR A 497 -0.72 8.53 -8.95
C THR A 497 -1.00 10.03 -8.93
N SER A 498 -0.30 10.78 -9.78
CA SER A 498 -0.54 12.21 -9.97
C SER A 498 -1.97 12.51 -10.45
N TRP A 499 -2.60 11.58 -11.18
CA TRP A 499 -4.02 11.63 -11.53
C TRP A 499 -4.94 11.58 -10.30
N LYS A 500 -4.79 10.58 -9.41
CA LYS A 500 -5.63 10.48 -8.21
C LYS A 500 -5.47 11.68 -7.29
N GLU A 501 -4.25 12.18 -7.18
CA GLU A 501 -3.97 13.44 -6.48
C GLU A 501 -4.78 14.60 -7.07
N SER A 502 -4.80 14.72 -8.40
CA SER A 502 -5.55 15.78 -9.09
C SER A 502 -7.06 15.65 -8.84
N LEU A 503 -7.64 14.45 -8.95
CA LEU A 503 -9.07 14.22 -8.70
C LEU A 503 -9.49 14.65 -7.27
N LEU A 504 -8.72 14.24 -6.26
CA LEU A 504 -9.00 14.61 -4.87
C LEU A 504 -8.86 16.12 -4.67
N SER A 505 -7.84 16.74 -5.27
CA SER A 505 -7.59 18.17 -5.18
C SER A 505 -8.68 18.99 -5.88
N GLU A 506 -9.14 18.55 -7.04
CA GLU A 506 -10.23 19.19 -7.80
C GLU A 506 -11.54 19.13 -7.01
N LEU A 507 -11.91 17.96 -6.47
CA LEU A 507 -13.10 17.81 -5.63
C LEU A 507 -13.02 18.69 -4.39
N TYR A 508 -11.86 18.73 -3.72
CA TYR A 508 -11.61 19.61 -2.56
C TYR A 508 -11.83 21.09 -2.94
N ILE A 509 -11.19 21.56 -4.01
CA ILE A 509 -11.25 22.97 -4.43
C ILE A 509 -12.69 23.35 -4.83
N ALA A 510 -13.38 22.48 -5.57
CA ALA A 510 -14.77 22.71 -5.99
C ALA A 510 -15.71 22.79 -4.77
N THR A 511 -15.56 21.87 -3.82
CA THR A 511 -16.34 21.83 -2.57
C THR A 511 -16.08 23.06 -1.71
N ARG A 512 -14.80 23.42 -1.51
CA ARG A 512 -14.38 24.62 -0.78
C ARG A 512 -15.00 25.90 -1.35
N ARG A 513 -15.01 26.04 -2.68
CA ARG A 513 -15.64 27.20 -3.35
C ARG A 513 -17.14 27.27 -3.08
N MET A 514 -17.82 26.12 -3.03
CA MET A 514 -19.26 26.07 -2.77
C MET A 514 -19.60 26.37 -1.30
N LEU A 515 -18.83 25.82 -0.35
CA LEU A 515 -19.01 26.10 1.08
C LEU A 515 -18.81 27.58 1.43
N ARG A 516 -17.91 28.29 0.72
CA ARG A 516 -17.66 29.72 0.92
C ARG A 516 -18.78 30.65 0.42
N ARG A 517 -19.72 30.16 -0.41
CA ARG A 517 -20.81 30.98 -0.94
C ARG A 517 -21.97 31.02 0.06
N ALA A 518 -22.43 32.22 0.40
CA ALA A 518 -23.60 32.40 1.25
C ALA A 518 -24.82 31.67 0.66
N GLY A 519 -25.33 30.65 1.36
CA GLY A 519 -26.49 29.86 0.95
C GLY A 519 -26.23 28.66 0.04
N GLY A 520 -24.97 28.36 -0.30
CA GLY A 520 -24.62 27.17 -1.10
C GLY A 520 -25.25 27.10 -2.50
N ALA A 521 -25.77 28.23 -2.99
CA ALA A 521 -26.48 28.28 -4.26
C ALA A 521 -25.51 28.02 -5.44
N PRO A 522 -25.84 27.07 -6.34
CA PRO A 522 -25.12 26.91 -7.61
C PRO A 522 -25.05 28.24 -8.36
N LEU A 523 -23.96 28.48 -9.10
CA LEU A 523 -24.06 29.46 -10.20
C LEU A 523 -25.13 28.92 -11.16
N ASP A 524 -25.94 29.83 -11.70
CA ASP A 524 -26.82 29.48 -12.81
C ASP A 524 -25.99 28.80 -13.91
N LYS A 525 -26.48 27.67 -14.42
CA LYS A 525 -25.82 26.86 -15.45
C LYS A 525 -25.40 27.75 -16.63
N ASP A 526 -26.29 28.66 -17.01
CA ASP A 526 -26.08 29.58 -18.13
C ASP A 526 -25.02 30.65 -17.82
N GLU A 527 -24.92 31.10 -16.57
CA GLU A 527 -23.84 32.00 -16.16
C GLU A 527 -22.48 31.32 -16.21
N ARG A 528 -22.39 30.05 -15.78
CA ARG A 528 -21.15 29.27 -15.84
C ARG A 528 -20.72 29.03 -17.30
N ILE A 529 -21.64 28.64 -18.17
CA ILE A 529 -21.35 28.47 -19.61
C ILE A 529 -20.87 29.80 -20.21
N ARG A 530 -21.54 30.91 -19.92
CA ARG A 530 -21.10 32.25 -20.36
C ARG A 530 -19.73 32.64 -19.81
N ALA A 531 -19.44 32.33 -18.56
CA ALA A 531 -18.13 32.57 -17.95
C ALA A 531 -17.03 31.71 -18.62
N THR A 532 -17.28 30.42 -18.84
CA THR A 532 -16.38 29.51 -19.56
C THR A 532 -16.11 30.03 -20.97
N ARG A 533 -17.16 30.31 -21.77
CA ARG A 533 -17.03 30.87 -23.13
C ARG A 533 -16.19 32.17 -23.13
N ARG A 534 -16.38 33.07 -22.16
CA ARG A 534 -15.55 34.29 -22.01
C ARG A 534 -14.08 33.97 -21.70
N SER A 535 -13.80 33.03 -20.81
CA SER A 535 -12.42 32.62 -20.51
C SER A 535 -11.75 31.96 -21.72
N VAL A 536 -12.46 31.10 -22.44
CA VAL A 536 -11.96 30.46 -23.66
C VAL A 536 -11.63 31.52 -24.73
N ARG A 537 -12.49 32.53 -24.94
CA ARG A 537 -12.20 33.63 -25.87
C ARG A 537 -10.90 34.35 -25.53
N LYS A 538 -10.62 34.58 -24.24
CA LYS A 538 -9.35 35.19 -23.82
C LYS A 538 -8.15 34.32 -24.16
N LEU A 539 -8.28 33.00 -24.03
CA LEU A 539 -7.22 32.05 -24.39
C LEU A 539 -7.00 31.95 -25.91
N LEU A 540 -8.07 32.15 -26.70
CA LEU A 540 -8.03 32.15 -28.17
C LEU A 540 -7.65 33.51 -28.79
N ALA A 541 -7.59 34.59 -28.02
CA ALA A 541 -7.40 35.97 -28.51
C ALA A 541 -6.09 36.21 -29.29
N GLY A 542 -5.13 35.26 -29.27
CA GLY A 542 -3.91 35.29 -30.07
C GLY A 542 -3.93 34.39 -31.32
N ARG A 543 -5.05 33.72 -31.62
CA ARG A 543 -5.23 32.84 -32.79
C ARG A 543 -6.00 33.59 -33.88
N ALA A 544 -5.71 33.29 -35.15
CA ALA A 544 -6.26 34.00 -36.31
C ALA A 544 -7.62 33.42 -36.80
N PHE A 545 -8.47 32.94 -35.89
CA PHE A 545 -9.79 32.43 -36.25
C PHE A 545 -10.85 33.54 -36.23
N PRO A 546 -11.67 33.70 -37.27
CA PRO A 546 -12.81 34.60 -37.26
C PRO A 546 -13.81 34.25 -36.13
N GLU A 547 -14.34 35.25 -35.41
CA GLU A 547 -15.30 35.00 -34.31
C GLU A 547 -16.54 34.21 -34.74
N HIS A 548 -16.98 34.38 -36.00
CA HIS A 548 -18.16 33.68 -36.51
C HIS A 548 -17.93 32.16 -36.61
N GLU A 549 -16.73 31.70 -36.95
CA GLU A 549 -16.39 30.27 -37.01
C GLU A 549 -16.38 29.64 -35.62
N ILE A 550 -15.82 30.35 -34.63
CA ILE A 550 -15.84 29.92 -33.23
C ILE A 550 -17.27 29.78 -32.73
N ASN A 551 -18.13 30.77 -33.00
CA ASN A 551 -19.53 30.72 -32.56
C ASN A 551 -20.30 29.60 -33.27
N MET A 552 -20.13 29.40 -34.59
CA MET A 552 -20.76 28.29 -35.32
C MET A 552 -20.38 26.92 -34.73
N LEU A 553 -19.09 26.72 -34.43
CA LEU A 553 -18.64 25.50 -33.77
C LEU A 553 -19.32 25.37 -32.39
N TRP A 554 -19.22 26.39 -31.55
CA TRP A 554 -19.73 26.34 -30.17
C TRP A 554 -21.24 26.18 -30.06
N ASP A 555 -22.00 26.70 -31.01
CA ASP A 555 -23.46 26.56 -31.05
C ASP A 555 -23.87 25.17 -31.57
N SER A 556 -22.97 24.44 -32.23
CA SER A 556 -23.16 23.01 -32.55
C SER A 556 -22.89 22.07 -31.37
N LEU A 557 -22.17 22.54 -30.35
CA LEU A 557 -21.81 21.75 -29.17
C LEU A 557 -22.88 21.83 -28.09
N SER A 558 -23.03 20.76 -27.31
CA SER A 558 -23.99 20.71 -26.21
C SER A 558 -23.53 21.52 -25.00
N ASP A 559 -24.46 22.00 -24.17
CA ASP A 559 -24.13 22.66 -22.90
C ASP A 559 -23.19 21.84 -22.01
N ASN A 560 -23.38 20.52 -22.02
CA ASN A 560 -22.59 19.58 -21.22
C ASN A 560 -21.10 19.67 -21.57
N TYR A 561 -20.76 19.96 -22.82
CA TYR A 561 -19.37 20.17 -23.24
C TYR A 561 -18.71 21.32 -22.46
N PHE A 562 -19.39 22.47 -22.34
CA PHE A 562 -18.87 23.65 -21.64
C PHE A 562 -18.85 23.51 -20.11
N LEU A 563 -19.66 22.60 -19.57
CA LEU A 563 -19.70 22.33 -18.13
C LEU A 563 -18.63 21.33 -17.68
N ARG A 564 -18.33 20.33 -18.53
CA ARG A 564 -17.42 19.22 -18.23
C ARG A 564 -15.98 19.44 -18.66
N HIS A 565 -15.69 20.49 -19.42
CA HIS A 565 -14.33 20.84 -19.85
C HIS A 565 -13.88 22.15 -19.23
N ARG A 566 -12.58 22.23 -18.93
CA ARG A 566 -11.95 23.48 -18.50
C ARG A 566 -11.77 24.42 -19.70
N PRO A 567 -11.69 25.75 -19.48
CA PRO A 567 -11.46 26.71 -20.55
C PRO A 567 -10.22 26.40 -21.41
N GLU A 568 -9.16 25.87 -20.82
CA GLU A 568 -7.93 25.50 -21.51
C GLU A 568 -8.11 24.31 -22.46
N GLU A 569 -8.93 23.34 -22.08
CA GLU A 569 -9.30 22.20 -22.93
C GLU A 569 -10.18 22.65 -24.08
N ILE A 570 -11.19 23.47 -23.80
CA ILE A 570 -12.09 23.96 -24.84
C ILE A 570 -11.34 24.83 -25.85
N ALA A 571 -10.43 25.69 -25.38
CA ALA A 571 -9.57 26.47 -26.26
C ALA A 571 -8.69 25.56 -27.13
N TRP A 572 -8.12 24.50 -26.54
CA TRP A 572 -7.33 23.50 -27.27
C TRP A 572 -8.16 22.76 -28.33
N HIS A 573 -9.33 22.22 -27.97
CA HIS A 573 -10.18 21.49 -28.90
C HIS A 573 -10.67 22.42 -30.03
N THR A 574 -11.04 23.65 -29.70
CA THR A 574 -11.43 24.67 -30.70
C THR A 574 -10.28 24.94 -31.69
N ASP A 575 -9.05 25.09 -31.21
CA ASP A 575 -7.86 25.30 -32.04
C ASP A 575 -7.60 24.12 -32.98
N GLU A 576 -7.69 22.89 -32.48
CA GLU A 576 -7.46 21.66 -33.27
C GLU A 576 -8.54 21.43 -34.33
N ILE A 577 -9.81 21.68 -33.99
CA ILE A 577 -10.94 21.52 -34.92
C ILE A 577 -10.86 22.57 -36.03
N LEU A 578 -10.68 23.86 -35.68
CA LEU A 578 -10.67 24.94 -36.68
C LEU A 578 -9.37 24.97 -37.51
N SER A 579 -8.29 24.32 -37.04
CA SER A 579 -7.05 24.18 -37.81
C SER A 579 -7.04 23.00 -38.79
N THR A 580 -8.05 22.13 -38.75
CA THR A 580 -8.10 20.91 -39.56
C THR A 580 -9.27 20.98 -40.55
N ASP A 581 -9.03 20.60 -41.81
CA ASP A 581 -10.10 20.49 -42.79
C ASP A 581 -11.03 19.31 -42.45
N LEU A 582 -12.33 19.46 -42.70
CA LEU A 582 -13.33 18.42 -42.41
C LEU A 582 -13.13 17.15 -43.27
N ASP A 583 -12.43 17.28 -44.40
CA ASP A 583 -12.06 16.15 -45.25
C ASP A 583 -10.86 15.35 -44.68
N ASP A 584 -10.13 15.90 -43.70
CA ASP A 584 -8.94 15.28 -43.10
C ASP A 584 -9.20 14.51 -41.80
N LEU A 585 -10.48 14.30 -41.44
CA LEU A 585 -10.87 13.55 -40.24
C LEU A 585 -10.26 12.12 -40.17
N PRO A 586 -10.07 11.55 -38.96
CA PRO A 586 -10.32 12.14 -37.64
C PRO A 586 -9.23 13.11 -37.18
N VAL A 587 -9.62 14.14 -36.42
CA VAL A 587 -8.65 14.92 -35.62
C VAL A 587 -8.27 14.08 -34.41
N VAL A 588 -6.97 13.87 -34.22
CA VAL A 588 -6.44 13.25 -33.00
C VAL A 588 -5.28 14.11 -32.52
N SER A 589 -5.35 14.57 -31.28
CA SER A 589 -4.31 15.37 -30.66
C SER A 589 -4.05 14.90 -29.23
N VAL A 590 -2.82 15.08 -28.74
CA VAL A 590 -2.43 14.73 -27.38
C VAL A 590 -1.86 15.96 -26.71
N ARG A 591 -2.35 16.28 -25.52
CA ARG A 591 -1.86 17.39 -24.71
C ARG A 591 -1.67 16.96 -23.26
N SER A 592 -0.48 17.20 -22.74
CA SER A 592 -0.19 16.97 -21.33
C SER A 592 -0.59 18.21 -20.52
N PHE A 593 -1.52 18.01 -19.60
CA PHE A 593 -1.90 19.03 -18.62
C PHE A 593 -1.15 18.73 -17.33
N ASN A 594 -0.03 19.42 -17.09
CA ASN A 594 0.84 19.15 -15.93
C ASN A 594 0.09 19.15 -14.58
N GLU A 595 -1.02 19.90 -14.47
CA GLU A 595 -1.88 19.96 -13.28
C GLU A 595 -2.78 18.73 -13.05
N ARG A 596 -3.00 17.90 -14.08
CA ARG A 596 -3.89 16.72 -14.01
C ARG A 596 -3.17 15.41 -13.78
N GLY A 597 -1.84 15.38 -13.81
CA GLY A 597 -1.10 14.14 -13.62
C GLY A 597 -1.34 13.09 -14.72
N GLY A 598 -1.70 13.54 -15.92
CA GLY A 598 -1.94 12.68 -17.09
C GLY A 598 -1.92 13.48 -18.39
N SER A 599 -2.03 12.76 -19.50
CA SER A 599 -2.17 13.34 -20.84
C SER A 599 -3.59 13.17 -21.35
N ALA A 600 -4.18 14.22 -21.90
CA ALA A 600 -5.45 14.13 -22.59
C ALA A 600 -5.21 13.76 -24.06
N VAL A 601 -5.92 12.74 -24.53
CA VAL A 601 -6.04 12.38 -25.94
C VAL A 601 -7.40 12.84 -26.41
N PHE A 602 -7.41 13.80 -27.33
CA PHE A 602 -8.62 14.34 -27.93
C PHE A 602 -8.85 13.71 -29.30
N VAL A 603 -10.08 13.24 -29.54
CA VAL A 603 -10.53 12.66 -30.80
C VAL A 603 -11.79 13.39 -31.26
N TYR A 604 -11.76 13.91 -32.49
CA TYR A 604 -12.94 14.48 -33.16
C TYR A 604 -13.17 13.79 -34.50
N GLU A 605 -14.36 13.21 -34.66
CA GLU A 605 -14.78 12.45 -35.84
C GLU A 605 -16.29 12.58 -36.02
N LYS A 606 -16.79 12.29 -37.22
CA LYS A 606 -18.24 12.06 -37.42
C LYS A 606 -18.70 10.95 -36.48
N ASP A 607 -19.93 11.04 -35.99
CA ASP A 607 -20.47 9.99 -35.11
C ASP A 607 -20.51 8.67 -35.88
N ILE A 608 -19.57 7.77 -35.56
CA ILE A 608 -19.40 6.47 -36.21
C ILE A 608 -19.50 5.34 -35.21
N ASP A 609 -19.99 4.23 -35.73
CA ASP A 609 -20.02 2.94 -35.06
C ASP A 609 -18.63 2.54 -34.52
N ASN A 610 -18.60 2.10 -33.26
CA ASN A 610 -17.46 1.57 -32.52
C ASN A 610 -16.34 2.57 -32.20
N LEU A 611 -16.55 3.89 -32.30
CA LEU A 611 -15.48 4.87 -32.05
C LEU A 611 -14.79 4.68 -30.69
N PHE A 612 -15.57 4.49 -29.62
CA PHE A 612 -15.03 4.20 -28.28
C PHE A 612 -14.24 2.89 -28.26
N ALA A 613 -14.77 1.81 -28.86
CA ALA A 613 -14.10 0.51 -28.89
C ALA A 613 -12.81 0.51 -29.73
N LEU A 614 -12.78 1.26 -30.83
CA LEU A 614 -11.62 1.45 -31.69
C LEU A 614 -10.51 2.24 -30.98
N THR A 615 -10.89 3.34 -30.33
CA THR A 615 -9.93 4.22 -29.65
C THR A 615 -9.34 3.53 -28.43
N THR A 616 -10.16 2.90 -27.60
CA THR A 616 -9.70 2.15 -26.41
C THR A 616 -8.80 0.98 -26.79
N ALA A 617 -9.09 0.24 -27.88
CA ALA A 617 -8.20 -0.82 -28.37
C ALA A 617 -6.84 -0.28 -28.88
N ALA A 618 -6.84 0.89 -29.54
CA ALA A 618 -5.61 1.52 -29.99
C ALA A 618 -4.75 2.00 -28.81
N LEU A 619 -5.37 2.58 -27.77
CA LEU A 619 -4.71 3.01 -26.54
C LEU A 619 -4.11 1.82 -25.76
N ASP A 620 -4.86 0.73 -25.61
CA ASP A 620 -4.38 -0.51 -24.99
C ASP A 620 -3.13 -1.06 -25.72
N LYS A 621 -3.16 -1.11 -27.05
CA LYS A 621 -2.00 -1.53 -27.87
C LYS A 621 -0.79 -0.59 -27.74
N LEU A 622 -1.02 0.67 -27.41
CA LEU A 622 0.02 1.66 -27.13
C LEU A 622 0.57 1.58 -25.70
N ARG A 623 0.02 0.71 -24.83
CA ARG A 623 0.33 0.62 -23.39
C ARG A 623 -0.01 1.89 -22.62
N LEU A 624 -1.18 2.45 -22.91
CA LEU A 624 -1.72 3.61 -22.22
C LEU A 624 -2.92 3.19 -21.37
N ASP A 625 -2.82 3.42 -20.06
CA ASP A 625 -3.91 3.17 -19.14
C ASP A 625 -4.88 4.34 -19.16
N ILE A 626 -6.15 4.05 -19.47
CA ILE A 626 -7.21 5.04 -19.50
C ILE A 626 -7.72 5.25 -18.08
N GLN A 627 -7.66 6.48 -17.61
CA GLN A 627 -8.10 6.88 -16.27
C GLN A 627 -9.50 7.51 -16.28
N ASP A 628 -9.84 8.15 -17.41
CA ASP A 628 -11.08 8.88 -17.59
C ASP A 628 -11.43 8.92 -19.09
N ALA A 629 -12.70 8.81 -19.46
CA ALA A 629 -13.13 8.99 -20.85
C ALA A 629 -14.46 9.76 -20.93
N ARG A 630 -14.41 10.96 -21.51
CA ARG A 630 -15.57 11.82 -21.72
C ARG A 630 -15.99 11.73 -23.18
N ILE A 631 -17.23 11.30 -23.41
CA ILE A 631 -17.75 10.98 -24.74
C ILE A 631 -18.89 11.96 -25.04
N ILE A 632 -18.67 12.91 -25.95
CA ILE A 632 -19.65 13.97 -26.21
C ILE A 632 -20.05 13.97 -27.68
N THR A 633 -21.31 13.66 -27.95
CA THR A 633 -21.89 13.84 -29.28
C THR A 633 -22.49 15.24 -29.43
N SER A 634 -22.09 15.95 -30.47
CA SER A 634 -22.59 17.28 -30.83
C SER A 634 -23.95 17.21 -31.52
N HIS A 635 -24.65 18.34 -31.57
CA HIS A 635 -25.92 18.45 -32.31
C HIS A 635 -25.73 18.33 -33.83
N ALA A 636 -24.50 18.46 -34.32
CA ALA A 636 -24.13 18.34 -35.73
C ALA A 636 -23.71 16.93 -36.15
N GLY A 637 -23.84 15.91 -35.27
CA GLY A 637 -23.51 14.53 -35.60
C GLY A 637 -22.00 14.23 -35.60
N TYR A 638 -21.24 14.94 -34.78
CA TYR A 638 -19.82 14.69 -34.52
C TYR A 638 -19.61 14.27 -33.08
N THR A 639 -18.57 13.50 -32.82
CA THR A 639 -18.21 13.04 -31.50
C THR A 639 -16.89 13.69 -31.07
N LEU A 640 -16.85 14.21 -29.85
CA LEU A 640 -15.72 14.88 -29.19
C LEU A 640 -15.31 14.05 -27.99
N ASP A 641 -14.47 13.04 -28.24
CA ASP A 641 -13.99 12.16 -27.18
C ASP A 641 -12.71 12.71 -26.56
N THR A 642 -12.64 12.70 -25.23
CA THR A 642 -11.43 13.05 -24.50
C THR A 642 -11.09 11.94 -23.53
N TYR A 643 -9.95 11.29 -23.75
CA TYR A 643 -9.43 10.23 -22.90
C TYR A 643 -8.28 10.77 -22.06
N MET A 644 -8.37 10.67 -20.74
CA MET A 644 -7.22 10.92 -19.86
C MET A 644 -6.41 9.63 -19.74
N VAL A 645 -5.13 9.69 -20.08
CA VAL A 645 -4.25 8.52 -20.11
C VAL A 645 -2.92 8.77 -19.40
N ILE A 646 -2.34 7.67 -18.92
CA ILE A 646 -0.98 7.60 -18.37
C ILE A 646 -0.23 6.43 -19.03
N GLU A 647 1.11 6.48 -19.05
CA GLU A 647 1.93 5.37 -19.53
C GLU A 647 1.85 4.21 -18.53
N ALA A 648 1.37 3.03 -18.96
CA ALA A 648 1.12 1.89 -18.08
C ALA A 648 2.39 1.41 -17.34
N ASP A 649 3.55 1.53 -17.99
CA ASP A 649 4.83 1.09 -17.44
C ASP A 649 5.38 2.03 -16.34
N SER A 650 5.02 3.32 -16.34
CA SER A 650 5.60 4.34 -15.45
C SER A 650 4.59 5.12 -14.59
N GLY A 651 3.31 5.09 -14.93
CA GLY A 651 2.26 5.92 -14.30
C GLY A 651 2.40 7.42 -14.61
N GLU A 652 3.25 7.80 -15.55
CA GLU A 652 3.55 9.20 -15.89
C GLU A 652 2.75 9.68 -17.12
N PRO A 653 2.58 11.00 -17.29
CA PRO A 653 2.04 11.57 -18.52
C PRO A 653 2.91 11.23 -19.74
N ILE A 654 2.32 11.26 -20.93
CA ILE A 654 3.04 11.11 -22.20
C ILE A 654 4.03 12.27 -22.36
N ARG A 655 5.31 11.94 -22.61
CA ARG A 655 6.39 12.92 -22.77
C ARG A 655 7.07 12.79 -24.14
N GLY A 656 7.37 13.95 -24.72
CA GLY A 656 8.17 14.07 -25.93
C GLY A 656 7.36 14.04 -27.23
N PRO A 657 7.78 14.81 -28.25
CA PRO A 657 7.00 14.98 -29.49
C PRO A 657 6.89 13.69 -30.30
N ALA A 658 7.91 12.83 -30.31
CA ALA A 658 7.90 11.58 -31.06
C ALA A 658 6.84 10.59 -30.55
N ARG A 659 6.71 10.46 -29.22
CA ARG A 659 5.71 9.60 -28.59
C ARG A 659 4.30 10.12 -28.83
N ILE A 660 4.09 11.43 -28.71
CA ILE A 660 2.83 12.09 -29.04
C ILE A 660 2.43 11.79 -30.50
N GLN A 661 3.36 11.94 -31.44
CA GLN A 661 3.11 11.67 -32.86
C GLN A 661 2.78 10.19 -33.11
N GLU A 662 3.47 9.26 -32.44
CA GLU A 662 3.15 7.83 -32.50
C GLU A 662 1.71 7.58 -32.07
N VAL A 663 1.31 8.09 -30.89
CA VAL A 663 -0.04 7.92 -30.33
C VAL A 663 -1.09 8.46 -31.30
N CYS A 664 -0.94 9.71 -31.76
CA CYS A 664 -1.87 10.30 -32.74
C CYS A 664 -1.98 9.46 -34.01
N SER A 665 -0.84 9.03 -34.57
CA SER A 665 -0.82 8.29 -35.84
C SER A 665 -1.52 6.93 -35.75
N LYS A 666 -1.33 6.18 -34.65
CA LYS A 666 -1.93 4.86 -34.49
C LYS A 666 -3.43 4.94 -34.24
N ILE A 667 -3.89 5.93 -33.45
CA ILE A 667 -5.32 6.14 -33.22
C ILE A 667 -6.00 6.55 -34.52
N ARG A 668 -5.43 7.51 -35.27
CA ARG A 668 -5.96 7.89 -36.61
C ARG A 668 -6.04 6.69 -37.54
N SER A 669 -4.99 5.86 -37.57
CA SER A 669 -4.98 4.67 -38.41
C SER A 669 -6.05 3.66 -38.02
N ALA A 670 -6.30 3.45 -36.72
CA ALA A 670 -7.32 2.52 -36.23
C ALA A 670 -8.74 3.01 -36.56
N ILE A 671 -9.00 4.30 -36.39
CA ILE A 671 -10.30 4.90 -36.72
C ILE A 671 -10.55 4.83 -38.24
N ARG A 672 -9.56 5.19 -39.07
CA ARG A 672 -9.68 5.17 -40.53
C ARG A 672 -9.85 3.76 -41.11
N SER A 673 -9.13 2.76 -40.58
CA SER A 673 -9.27 1.38 -41.04
C SER A 673 -10.62 0.76 -40.66
N ARG A 674 -11.28 1.31 -39.62
CA ARG A 674 -12.45 0.72 -38.96
C ARG A 674 -12.20 -0.71 -38.46
N GLU A 675 -10.93 -1.08 -38.30
CA GLU A 675 -10.53 -2.38 -37.78
C GLU A 675 -10.22 -2.25 -36.30
N ILE A 676 -10.94 -3.01 -35.49
CA ILE A 676 -10.62 -3.14 -34.07
C ILE A 676 -9.34 -3.95 -33.97
N ALA A 677 -8.27 -3.31 -33.50
CA ALA A 677 -6.99 -3.97 -33.30
C ALA A 677 -7.19 -5.17 -32.36
N GLN A 678 -6.64 -6.34 -32.73
CA GLN A 678 -6.61 -7.46 -31.80
C GLN A 678 -5.82 -7.07 -30.54
N PRO A 679 -6.32 -7.41 -29.34
CA PRO A 679 -5.63 -7.12 -28.09
C PRO A 679 -4.24 -7.76 -28.11
N SER A 680 -3.25 -7.03 -27.60
CA SER A 680 -1.88 -7.54 -27.57
C SER A 680 -1.81 -8.68 -26.54
N MET A 681 -1.60 -9.92 -27.01
CA MET A 681 -1.44 -11.15 -26.19
C MET A 681 -0.28 -11.09 -25.16
N THR A 682 0.41 -9.96 -25.05
CA THR A 682 1.56 -9.74 -24.15
C THR A 682 1.19 -9.61 -22.67
N HIS A 683 -0.07 -9.31 -22.35
CA HIS A 683 -0.58 -9.45 -20.98
C HIS A 683 -1.07 -10.89 -20.79
N ALA A 684 -0.11 -11.81 -20.61
CA ALA A 684 -0.44 -13.03 -19.91
C ALA A 684 -0.98 -12.59 -18.54
N ALA A 685 -2.27 -12.87 -18.26
CA ALA A 685 -2.89 -12.66 -16.96
C ALA A 685 -1.85 -12.98 -15.88
N SER A 686 -1.51 -12.00 -15.05
CA SER A 686 -0.42 -12.15 -14.09
C SER A 686 -0.66 -13.43 -13.31
N ARG A 687 0.39 -14.22 -13.06
CA ARG A 687 0.26 -15.57 -12.45
C ARG A 687 -0.59 -15.54 -11.16
N LYS A 688 -0.58 -14.39 -10.48
CA LYS A 688 -1.40 -14.01 -9.31
C LYS A 688 -2.92 -14.12 -9.54
N LEU A 689 -3.41 -13.82 -10.75
CA LEU A 689 -4.83 -13.81 -11.10
C LEU A 689 -5.51 -15.18 -11.09
N LYS A 690 -4.75 -16.29 -11.26
CA LYS A 690 -5.34 -17.64 -11.23
C LYS A 690 -6.02 -17.98 -9.89
N HIS A 691 -5.61 -17.30 -8.83
CA HIS A 691 -6.08 -17.58 -7.47
C HIS A 691 -7.10 -16.56 -6.96
N PHE A 692 -7.26 -15.42 -7.64
CA PHE A 692 -8.30 -14.42 -7.38
C PHE A 692 -9.34 -14.49 -8.49
N ASN A 693 -10.35 -15.35 -8.32
CA ASN A 693 -11.49 -15.39 -9.24
C ASN A 693 -12.46 -14.26 -8.88
N ILE A 694 -12.25 -13.07 -9.46
CA ILE A 694 -13.18 -11.95 -9.29
C ILE A 694 -14.37 -12.22 -10.21
N PRO A 695 -15.57 -12.51 -9.67
CA PRO A 695 -16.73 -12.75 -10.52
C PRO A 695 -17.08 -11.48 -11.27
N ILE A 696 -17.34 -11.61 -12.58
CA ILE A 696 -17.85 -10.49 -13.39
C ILE A 696 -19.22 -10.11 -12.83
N LYS A 697 -19.34 -8.89 -12.32
CA LYS A 697 -20.61 -8.31 -11.86
C LYS A 697 -20.92 -7.09 -12.70
N VAL A 698 -22.14 -7.04 -13.20
CA VAL A 698 -22.69 -5.89 -13.92
C VAL A 698 -23.97 -5.47 -13.21
N GLU A 699 -23.96 -4.27 -12.66
CA GLU A 699 -25.06 -3.67 -11.91
C GLU A 699 -25.50 -2.37 -12.58
N PHE A 700 -26.77 -2.01 -12.41
CA PHE A 700 -27.37 -0.83 -13.04
C PHE A 700 -28.10 -0.01 -11.99
N ASP A 701 -27.87 1.29 -12.01
CA ASP A 701 -28.64 2.28 -11.25
C ASP A 701 -29.18 3.37 -12.19
N ILE A 702 -30.19 4.11 -11.73
CA ILE A 702 -30.78 5.22 -12.47
C ILE A 702 -30.32 6.53 -11.85
N ASP A 703 -29.56 7.30 -12.62
CA ASP A 703 -29.28 8.69 -12.30
C ASP A 703 -30.51 9.54 -12.68
N LYS A 704 -31.31 9.85 -11.66
CA LYS A 704 -32.53 10.65 -11.81
C LYS A 704 -32.26 12.11 -12.16
N VAL A 705 -31.07 12.62 -11.86
CA VAL A 705 -30.69 14.02 -12.12
C VAL A 705 -30.40 14.19 -13.60
N HIS A 706 -29.67 13.25 -14.19
CA HIS A 706 -29.26 13.30 -15.60
C HIS A 706 -30.18 12.49 -16.53
N ASN A 707 -31.18 11.80 -15.98
CA ASN A 707 -32.10 10.91 -16.71
C ASN A 707 -31.35 9.85 -17.54
N CYS A 708 -30.26 9.31 -16.99
CA CYS A 708 -29.45 8.26 -17.62
C CYS A 708 -29.31 7.04 -16.70
N THR A 709 -28.80 5.95 -17.25
CA THR A 709 -28.49 4.74 -16.50
C THR A 709 -27.00 4.72 -16.20
N VAL A 710 -26.62 4.40 -14.98
CA VAL A 710 -25.24 4.14 -14.59
C VAL A 710 -25.05 2.63 -14.58
N MET A 711 -24.12 2.12 -15.40
CA MET A 711 -23.72 0.72 -15.38
C MET A 711 -22.39 0.59 -14.65
N GLU A 712 -22.38 -0.16 -13.55
CA GLU A 712 -21.17 -0.53 -12.83
C GLU A 712 -20.71 -1.91 -13.31
N VAL A 713 -19.44 -2.01 -13.73
CA VAL A 713 -18.80 -3.27 -14.14
C VAL A 713 -17.64 -3.56 -13.19
N THR A 714 -17.78 -4.62 -12.41
CA THR A 714 -16.67 -5.20 -11.65
C THR A 714 -16.15 -6.43 -12.36
N ALA A 715 -14.86 -6.45 -12.70
CA ALA A 715 -14.21 -7.60 -13.34
C ALA A 715 -12.71 -7.64 -13.03
N THR A 716 -12.05 -8.72 -13.43
CA THR A 716 -10.58 -8.77 -13.55
C THR A 716 -10.14 -7.93 -14.73
N ASP A 717 -9.10 -7.11 -14.53
CA ASP A 717 -8.50 -6.34 -15.60
C ASP A 717 -7.88 -7.27 -16.65
N GLN A 718 -8.17 -7.01 -17.92
CA GLN A 718 -7.72 -7.84 -19.03
C GLN A 718 -7.54 -7.00 -20.31
N PRO A 719 -6.64 -7.42 -21.22
CA PRO A 719 -6.42 -6.72 -22.48
C PRO A 719 -7.70 -6.49 -23.27
N GLY A 720 -7.87 -5.24 -23.71
CA GLY A 720 -9.05 -4.83 -24.45
C GLY A 720 -10.36 -4.84 -23.66
N LEU A 721 -10.36 -4.85 -22.32
CA LEU A 721 -11.57 -4.85 -21.48
C LEU A 721 -12.56 -3.73 -21.90
N LEU A 722 -12.09 -2.49 -21.99
CA LEU A 722 -12.93 -1.35 -22.39
C LEU A 722 -13.42 -1.45 -23.83
N SER A 723 -12.60 -2.01 -24.72
CA SER A 723 -13.00 -2.24 -26.12
C SER A 723 -14.11 -3.30 -26.21
N LYS A 724 -13.99 -4.40 -25.46
CA LYS A 724 -15.01 -5.46 -25.34
C LYS A 724 -16.33 -4.90 -24.80
N ILE A 725 -16.27 -4.10 -23.72
CA ILE A 725 -17.46 -3.43 -23.15
C ILE A 725 -18.09 -2.47 -24.15
N GLY A 726 -17.29 -1.64 -24.82
CA GLY A 726 -17.76 -0.70 -25.85
C GLY A 726 -18.51 -1.40 -26.99
N ARG A 727 -18.01 -2.56 -27.45
CA ARG A 727 -18.70 -3.38 -28.46
C ARG A 727 -20.02 -3.93 -27.96
N ALA A 728 -20.06 -4.42 -26.71
CA ALA A 728 -21.28 -4.95 -26.11
C ALA A 728 -22.38 -3.86 -25.99
N MET A 729 -22.00 -2.63 -25.63
CA MET A 729 -22.92 -1.48 -25.60
C MET A 729 -23.52 -1.21 -26.97
N GLN A 730 -22.67 -1.16 -28.00
CA GLN A 730 -23.15 -0.87 -29.34
C GLN A 730 -24.02 -1.98 -29.94
N GLN A 731 -23.69 -3.26 -29.69
CA GLN A 731 -24.56 -4.39 -30.08
C GLN A 731 -25.95 -4.35 -29.42
N CYS A 732 -26.10 -3.56 -28.35
CA CYS A 732 -27.34 -3.34 -27.65
C CYS A 732 -27.99 -1.97 -27.96
N ASP A 733 -27.47 -1.22 -28.94
CA ASP A 733 -27.91 0.12 -29.33
C ASP A 733 -27.90 1.12 -28.15
N VAL A 734 -26.88 1.01 -27.30
CA VAL A 734 -26.68 1.84 -26.11
C VAL A 734 -25.63 2.92 -26.40
N ARG A 735 -25.95 4.17 -26.03
CA ARG A 735 -25.06 5.32 -26.15
C ARG A 735 -24.28 5.53 -24.85
N LEU A 736 -22.98 5.75 -24.98
CA LEU A 736 -22.08 6.11 -23.89
C LEU A 736 -21.88 7.63 -23.86
N HIS A 737 -22.05 8.24 -22.69
CA HIS A 737 -21.81 9.68 -22.47
C HIS A 737 -20.58 9.97 -21.61
N ASP A 738 -20.25 9.05 -20.71
CA ASP A 738 -19.11 9.21 -19.81
C ASP A 738 -18.68 7.84 -19.28
N ALA A 739 -17.37 7.66 -19.08
CA ALA A 739 -16.82 6.46 -18.46
C ALA A 739 -15.74 6.85 -17.44
N ARG A 740 -15.92 6.40 -16.20
CA ARG A 740 -14.92 6.49 -15.14
C ARG A 740 -14.27 5.13 -14.99
N ILE A 741 -12.97 5.06 -15.26
CA ILE A 741 -12.21 3.82 -15.26
C ILE A 741 -11.44 3.77 -13.96
N ALA A 742 -11.86 2.87 -13.06
CA ALA A 742 -11.25 2.75 -11.75
C ALA A 742 -10.58 1.38 -11.62
N THR A 743 -9.30 1.33 -11.99
CA THR A 743 -8.47 0.14 -11.83
C THR A 743 -7.79 0.16 -10.47
N PHE A 744 -8.04 -0.87 -9.68
CA PHE A 744 -7.40 -1.12 -8.41
C PHE A 744 -6.57 -2.40 -8.55
N GLY A 745 -5.25 -2.27 -8.67
CA GLY A 745 -4.40 -3.44 -8.95
C GLY A 745 -4.83 -4.14 -10.24
N GLU A 746 -5.41 -5.34 -10.13
CA GLU A 746 -5.90 -6.15 -11.26
C GLU A 746 -7.44 -6.30 -11.25
N ARG A 747 -8.16 -5.53 -10.43
CA ARG A 747 -9.62 -5.43 -10.44
C ARG A 747 -10.02 -4.10 -11.04
N VAL A 748 -10.94 -4.13 -11.98
CA VAL A 748 -11.62 -2.93 -12.47
C VAL A 748 -12.97 -2.78 -11.78
N GLU A 749 -13.31 -1.54 -11.44
CA GLU A 749 -14.65 -1.10 -11.02
C GLU A 749 -15.03 0.08 -11.91
N ASP A 750 -15.44 -0.21 -13.14
CA ASP A 750 -15.69 0.82 -14.14
C ASP A 750 -17.16 1.27 -14.11
N TYR A 751 -17.37 2.58 -14.23
CA TYR A 751 -18.70 3.19 -14.21
C TYR A 751 -18.97 3.84 -15.57
N PHE A 752 -20.05 3.42 -16.21
CA PHE A 752 -20.46 3.91 -17.52
C PHE A 752 -21.82 4.61 -17.45
N TYR A 753 -21.86 5.87 -17.89
CA TYR A 753 -23.08 6.66 -17.96
C TYR A 753 -23.69 6.51 -19.35
N ILE A 754 -24.83 5.82 -19.42
CA ILE A 754 -25.40 5.32 -20.67
C ILE A 754 -26.88 5.67 -20.84
N THR A 755 -27.32 5.78 -22.10
CA THR A 755 -28.73 5.96 -22.47
C THR A 755 -29.11 5.07 -23.65
N ASP A 756 -30.40 4.96 -23.92
CA ASP A 756 -30.88 4.45 -25.21
C ASP A 756 -30.60 5.45 -26.35
N HIS A 757 -30.92 5.05 -27.58
CA HIS A 757 -30.84 5.88 -28.79
C HIS A 757 -31.72 7.15 -28.74
N SER A 758 -32.72 7.19 -27.87
CA SER A 758 -33.62 8.34 -27.64
C SER A 758 -33.13 9.24 -26.49
N ASN A 759 -31.90 9.05 -26.01
CA ASN A 759 -31.29 9.77 -24.88
C ASN A 759 -32.09 9.67 -23.57
N LYS A 760 -32.70 8.50 -23.31
CA LYS A 760 -33.38 8.17 -22.04
C LYS A 760 -32.66 7.06 -21.29
N ALA A 761 -32.88 6.99 -19.98
CA ALA A 761 -32.46 5.86 -19.16
C ALA A 761 -32.98 4.53 -19.74
N LEU A 762 -32.14 3.50 -19.68
CA LEU A 762 -32.45 2.17 -20.21
C LEU A 762 -33.63 1.53 -19.48
N ASP A 763 -34.47 0.79 -20.22
CA ASP A 763 -35.51 -0.03 -19.63
C ASP A 763 -34.89 -1.18 -18.81
N SER A 764 -35.14 -1.14 -17.50
CA SER A 764 -34.66 -2.12 -16.53
C SER A 764 -35.18 -3.54 -16.78
N ARG A 765 -36.29 -3.69 -17.52
CA ARG A 765 -36.89 -5.01 -17.82
C ARG A 765 -36.34 -5.67 -19.07
N THR A 766 -35.82 -4.89 -20.01
CA THR A 766 -35.48 -5.39 -21.36
C THR A 766 -34.06 -5.04 -21.78
N GLN A 767 -33.71 -3.75 -21.80
CA GLN A 767 -32.42 -3.28 -22.29
C GLN A 767 -31.28 -3.56 -21.30
N SER A 768 -31.46 -3.26 -20.00
CA SER A 768 -30.40 -3.53 -19.00
C SER A 768 -30.03 -5.02 -18.89
N PRO A 769 -30.97 -5.98 -18.85
CA PRO A 769 -30.64 -7.40 -18.88
C PRO A 769 -29.94 -7.87 -20.16
N ARG A 770 -30.32 -7.33 -21.33
CA ARG A 770 -29.66 -7.64 -22.61
C ARG A 770 -28.21 -7.15 -22.62
N LEU A 771 -27.98 -5.90 -22.20
CA LEU A 771 -26.63 -5.34 -22.09
C LEU A 771 -25.78 -6.11 -21.07
N LYS A 772 -26.36 -6.47 -19.92
CA LYS A 772 -25.71 -7.31 -18.90
C LYS A 772 -25.17 -8.60 -19.49
N ALA A 773 -26.00 -9.33 -20.24
CA ALA A 773 -25.62 -10.58 -20.86
C ALA A 773 -24.51 -10.39 -21.90
N ALA A 774 -24.61 -9.36 -22.75
CA ALA A 774 -23.61 -9.05 -23.76
C ALA A 774 -22.23 -8.69 -23.15
N VAL A 775 -22.21 -7.90 -22.07
CA VAL A 775 -20.97 -7.54 -21.36
C VAL A 775 -20.35 -8.77 -20.70
N ILE A 776 -21.15 -9.58 -20.00
CA ILE A 776 -20.65 -10.81 -19.37
C ILE A 776 -20.06 -11.77 -20.41
N ASP A 777 -20.75 -11.97 -21.54
CA ASP A 777 -20.28 -12.82 -22.62
C ASP A 777 -18.97 -12.31 -23.24
N ALA A 778 -18.89 -11.01 -23.53
CA ALA A 778 -17.70 -10.37 -24.10
C ALA A 778 -16.48 -10.40 -23.18
N LEU A 779 -16.68 -10.42 -21.86
CA LEU A 779 -15.60 -10.50 -20.87
C LEU A 779 -15.21 -11.93 -20.52
N THR A 780 -16.07 -12.91 -20.81
CA THR A 780 -15.80 -14.34 -20.58
C THR A 780 -15.10 -14.99 -21.78
N ASN A 781 -15.44 -14.56 -23.00
CA ASN A 781 -14.89 -15.03 -24.27
C ASN A 781 -13.88 -14.04 -24.86
#